data_AF-A0A944UGP9-F1
#
_entry.id   AF-A0A944UGP9-F1
#
_cell.length_a   1.000
_cell.length_b   1.000
_cell.length_c   1.000
_cell.angle_alpha   90.00
_cell.angle_beta   90.00
_cell.angle_gamma   90.00
#
_symmetry.space_group_name_H-M   'P 1'
#
loop_
_entity.id
_entity.type
_entity.pdbx_description
1 polymer ?
#
loop_
_entity_poly.entity_id
_entity_poly.type
_entity_poly.pdbx_seq_one_letter_code
_entity_poly.pdbx_strand_id
1 'polypeptide(L)'
;AVFAFVLVAMGAVTGLWWLKGFWDARSAAELVLEVPNPTQQWEKLSAFIGNYPDYLEDIEVRKRIDQTVEKAFRDAGTNLVSESQDEFLLKTQDKALLPILKKEDVERKRATVVASMCSKILQDLDNDPDFQIRDAKRFLELFESAPRVRKDENGNPIPLDEVDYYRFQDNKIVLDKLQEIAAFLARIEDTNDRKAGRFNKLKQEVLNFDAKVLKAWKSFRDTGKADHGILAQEKYLNELDTETRDYSGSESIDPNDYREVRDAIRQLKQTWKGYSKEVENKSGSSYDDLLDQADKLFSQSERGKTREEKLGFLREMSNALSQITELNRSSTEQERMSSSQEREFKELVKVQKESIASLGELGEVEGELGKAQNLNEYFFALEKLLQNDAFEKKKASLVRTVLAHRKKFSNENGEMRSKLFIKGPVEIWEKVEAGEITLQPDESRSEYDHIMALLSRPDLRNIWNYRLVECSPQQSGQPGVYTTNKKPMMNLFAYGPVKEEEVAQKFDAQGQPIANPVKTKVQVGEFHWNGKVEGREFQTTVFGGGSKGLTVDQGELTPESTFLQQQIERRLDPNTKSVAGPLMEMLEIVIAEPSISPLLKAYLHREIVDLMKKKPASWGVALSNQLLQDYASLLGMVKIRIRPTDWMDNKANEELSKNLAQFYRGIGKRDYFPEAKFTLGVLKSLQKVEFSYVGHLDIVGKARFNGTKPKVYWGLSEKDGSIQLNNVMNSTSVPYSPLVGTTPKLESILAQNYSSANLASGQFGGVEDFLPIDFSN
;
A
#
# COMPACT_ATOMS: atom_id res chain seq x y z
N ALA A 1 108.06 -122.21 -6.44
CA ALA A 1 106.59 -122.02 -6.49
C ALA A 1 106.00 -121.42 -5.20
N VAL A 2 106.40 -121.85 -3.99
CA VAL A 2 105.84 -121.35 -2.72
C VAL A 2 106.17 -119.87 -2.42
N PHE A 3 107.36 -119.38 -2.80
CA PHE A 3 107.82 -118.01 -2.47
C PHE A 3 107.07 -116.88 -3.22
N ALA A 4 106.60 -117.13 -4.43
CA ALA A 4 105.85 -116.14 -5.22
C ALA A 4 104.42 -115.94 -4.70
N PHE A 5 103.81 -116.99 -4.12
CA PHE A 5 102.45 -116.93 -3.60
C PHE A 5 102.37 -116.12 -2.29
N VAL A 6 103.42 -116.16 -1.47
CA VAL A 6 103.51 -115.45 -0.19
C VAL A 6 103.69 -113.93 -0.38
N LEU A 7 104.45 -113.50 -1.39
CA LEU A 7 104.63 -112.06 -1.70
C LEU A 7 103.36 -111.43 -2.30
N VAL A 8 102.64 -112.15 -3.17
CA VAL A 8 101.36 -111.66 -3.71
C VAL A 8 100.28 -111.62 -2.63
N ALA A 9 100.26 -112.59 -1.71
CA ALA A 9 99.33 -112.59 -0.58
C ALA A 9 99.61 -111.44 0.41
N MET A 10 100.88 -111.15 0.71
CA MET A 10 101.23 -110.04 1.60
C MET A 10 100.90 -108.67 0.98
N GLY A 11 101.13 -108.46 -0.32
CA GLY A 11 100.77 -107.22 -1.01
C GLY A 11 99.26 -106.98 -1.12
N ALA A 12 98.47 -108.05 -1.25
CA ALA A 12 97.01 -107.95 -1.27
C ALA A 12 96.42 -107.56 0.11
N VAL A 13 97.02 -108.05 1.20
CA VAL A 13 96.56 -107.76 2.57
C VAL A 13 96.87 -106.32 2.98
N THR A 14 98.06 -105.80 2.67
CA THR A 14 98.41 -104.39 2.95
C THR A 14 97.59 -103.41 2.11
N GLY A 15 97.34 -103.72 0.83
CA GLY A 15 96.47 -102.89 -0.02
C GLY A 15 95.01 -102.84 0.46
N LEU A 16 94.47 -103.97 0.92
CA LEU A 16 93.12 -104.04 1.50
C LEU A 16 93.01 -103.29 2.83
N TRP A 17 94.07 -103.31 3.66
CA TRP A 17 94.08 -102.59 4.93
C TRP A 17 94.13 -101.06 4.74
N TRP A 18 94.93 -100.58 3.78
CA TRP A 18 94.97 -99.15 3.44
C TRP A 18 93.64 -98.65 2.87
N LEU A 19 93.03 -99.40 1.94
CA LEU A 19 91.72 -99.06 1.37
C LEU A 19 90.62 -98.98 2.43
N LYS A 20 90.61 -99.92 3.40
CA LYS A 20 89.66 -99.86 4.51
C LYS A 20 89.85 -98.60 5.35
N GLY A 21 91.09 -98.30 5.76
CA GLY A 21 91.38 -97.10 6.54
C GLY A 21 91.09 -95.79 5.78
N PHE A 22 91.26 -95.78 4.46
CA PHE A 22 90.89 -94.65 3.60
C PHE A 22 89.38 -94.38 3.62
N TRP A 23 88.54 -95.41 3.45
CA TRP A 23 87.08 -95.25 3.50
C TRP A 23 86.60 -94.80 4.89
N ASP A 24 87.22 -95.32 5.95
CA ASP A 24 86.94 -94.91 7.32
C ASP A 24 87.32 -93.43 7.56
N ALA A 25 88.49 -92.99 7.08
CA ALA A 25 88.93 -91.59 7.16
C ALA A 25 88.01 -90.66 6.34
N ARG A 26 87.60 -91.07 5.14
CA ARG A 26 86.69 -90.29 4.28
C ARG A 26 85.30 -90.13 4.90
N SER A 27 84.76 -91.18 5.50
CA SER A 27 83.47 -91.15 6.19
C SER A 27 83.54 -90.30 7.46
N ALA A 28 84.61 -90.44 8.25
CA ALA A 28 84.83 -89.62 9.43
C ALA A 28 84.97 -88.12 9.09
N ALA A 29 85.66 -87.76 8.00
CA ALA A 29 85.73 -86.37 7.53
C ALA A 29 84.37 -85.78 7.14
N GLU A 30 83.45 -86.60 6.59
CA GLU A 30 82.07 -86.20 6.28
C GLU A 30 81.28 -85.86 7.55
N LEU A 31 81.39 -86.73 8.56
CA LEU A 31 80.71 -86.56 9.84
C LEU A 31 81.16 -85.29 10.59
N VAL A 32 82.40 -84.86 10.42
CA VAL A 32 82.87 -83.57 10.98
C VAL A 32 82.27 -82.38 10.23
N LEU A 33 82.14 -82.46 8.91
CA LEU A 33 81.55 -81.39 8.08
C LEU A 33 80.05 -81.17 8.43
N GLU A 34 79.33 -82.22 8.81
CA GLU A 34 77.91 -82.17 9.17
C GLU A 34 77.61 -81.59 10.56
N VAL A 35 78.63 -81.34 11.39
CA VAL A 35 78.45 -80.74 12.74
C VAL A 35 77.89 -79.30 12.61
N PRO A 36 76.80 -78.96 13.31
CA PRO A 36 76.15 -77.64 13.18
C PRO A 36 76.76 -76.54 14.05
N ASN A 37 77.31 -76.88 15.22
CA ASN A 37 77.93 -75.90 16.12
C ASN A 37 79.39 -75.66 15.71
N PRO A 38 79.82 -74.40 15.47
CA PRO A 38 81.16 -74.09 14.97
C PRO A 38 82.28 -74.49 15.95
N THR A 39 82.06 -74.35 17.26
CA THR A 39 83.01 -74.75 18.32
C THR A 39 83.21 -76.25 18.35
N GLN A 40 82.12 -77.02 18.35
CA GLN A 40 82.19 -78.48 18.32
C GLN A 40 82.76 -79.01 17.00
N GLN A 41 82.47 -78.30 15.90
CA GLN A 41 83.01 -78.62 14.59
C GLN A 41 84.53 -78.45 14.56
N TRP A 42 85.04 -77.37 15.15
CA TRP A 42 86.48 -77.13 15.31
C TRP A 42 87.17 -78.21 16.17
N GLU A 43 86.57 -78.59 17.29
CA GLU A 43 87.12 -79.64 18.17
C GLU A 43 87.15 -81.01 17.49
N LYS A 44 86.07 -81.40 16.81
CA LYS A 44 86.01 -82.66 16.06
C LYS A 44 86.97 -82.67 14.88
N LEU A 45 87.16 -81.52 14.22
CA LEU A 45 88.16 -81.38 13.17
C LEU A 45 89.58 -81.54 13.72
N SER A 46 89.87 -80.93 14.87
CA SER A 46 91.17 -81.08 15.54
C SER A 46 91.45 -82.53 15.94
N ALA A 47 90.44 -83.24 16.47
CA ALA A 47 90.54 -84.66 16.79
C ALA A 47 90.71 -85.54 15.54
N PHE A 48 90.01 -85.23 14.45
CA PHE A 48 90.11 -85.94 13.18
C PHE A 48 91.55 -85.94 12.65
N ILE A 49 92.20 -84.77 12.66
CA ILE A 49 93.59 -84.62 12.20
C ILE A 49 94.57 -85.50 12.99
N GLY A 50 94.35 -85.65 14.30
CA GLY A 50 95.18 -86.52 15.14
C GLY A 50 94.93 -88.02 14.94
N ASN A 51 93.69 -88.41 14.63
CA ASN A 51 93.30 -89.82 14.52
C ASN A 51 93.61 -90.45 13.15
N TYR A 52 93.71 -89.65 12.09
CA TYR A 52 93.94 -90.12 10.72
C TYR A 52 95.15 -89.44 10.05
N PRO A 53 96.35 -89.44 10.67
CA PRO A 53 97.50 -88.69 10.17
C PRO A 53 97.97 -89.17 8.79
N ASP A 54 97.87 -90.47 8.53
CA ASP A 54 98.38 -91.11 7.30
C ASP A 54 97.53 -90.78 6.04
N TYR A 55 96.35 -90.16 6.22
CA TYR A 55 95.40 -89.87 5.14
C TYR A 55 95.21 -88.37 4.88
N LEU A 56 95.97 -87.50 5.56
CA LEU A 56 95.81 -86.04 5.47
C LEU A 56 96.30 -85.44 4.15
N GLU A 57 97.19 -86.14 3.44
CA GLU A 57 97.69 -85.74 2.12
C GLU A 57 96.84 -86.28 0.97
N ASP A 58 95.82 -87.09 1.26
CA ASP A 58 94.87 -87.53 0.25
C ASP A 58 93.98 -86.37 -0.23
N ILE A 59 93.79 -86.27 -1.54
CA ILE A 59 93.12 -85.16 -2.19
C ILE A 59 91.63 -85.06 -1.79
N GLU A 60 90.93 -86.19 -1.66
CA GLU A 60 89.50 -86.19 -1.33
C GLU A 60 89.27 -85.92 0.15
N VAL A 61 90.10 -86.49 1.03
CA VAL A 61 90.06 -86.23 2.46
C VAL A 61 90.42 -84.77 2.74
N ARG A 62 91.49 -84.25 2.13
CA ARG A 62 91.94 -82.86 2.31
C ARG A 62 90.88 -81.83 1.90
N LYS A 63 90.20 -82.06 0.78
CA LYS A 63 89.12 -81.19 0.31
C LYS A 63 87.99 -81.04 1.35
N ARG A 64 87.60 -82.13 2.02
CA ARG A 64 86.55 -82.12 3.04
C ARG A 64 86.99 -81.39 4.30
N ILE A 65 88.25 -81.52 4.67
CA ILE A 65 88.83 -80.79 5.80
C ILE A 65 88.82 -79.28 5.51
N ASP A 66 89.31 -78.84 4.35
CA ASP A 66 89.36 -77.42 4.02
C ASP A 66 87.95 -76.80 3.97
N GLN A 67 86.96 -77.53 3.44
CA GLN A 67 85.54 -77.14 3.50
C GLN A 67 85.01 -77.00 4.93
N THR A 68 85.44 -77.89 5.83
CA THR A 68 85.05 -77.86 7.25
C THR A 68 85.63 -76.63 7.94
N VAL A 69 86.89 -76.28 7.66
CA VAL A 69 87.52 -75.06 8.20
C VAL A 69 86.76 -73.81 7.74
N GLU A 70 86.45 -73.69 6.45
CA GLU A 70 85.70 -72.55 5.92
C GLU A 70 84.31 -72.45 6.51
N LYS A 71 83.60 -73.58 6.61
CA LYS A 71 82.27 -73.65 7.22
C LYS A 71 82.31 -73.21 8.68
N ALA A 72 83.26 -73.71 9.49
CA ALA A 72 83.33 -73.39 10.92
C ALA A 72 83.50 -71.88 11.18
N PHE A 73 84.42 -71.21 10.48
CA PHE A 73 84.63 -69.76 10.67
C PHE A 73 83.49 -68.91 10.10
N ARG A 74 82.89 -69.31 8.97
CA ARG A 74 81.72 -68.61 8.40
C ARG A 74 80.50 -68.73 9.31
N ASP A 75 80.25 -69.93 9.81
CA ASP A 75 79.11 -70.21 10.68
C ASP A 75 79.31 -69.52 12.04
N ALA A 76 80.53 -69.42 12.56
CA ALA A 76 80.83 -68.58 13.74
C ALA A 76 80.55 -67.08 13.51
N GLY A 77 80.80 -66.57 12.31
CA GLY A 77 80.49 -65.18 11.95
C GLY A 77 79.00 -64.89 11.77
N THR A 78 78.15 -65.91 11.63
CA THR A 78 76.72 -65.77 11.26
C THR A 78 75.74 -66.32 12.31
N ASN A 79 76.13 -67.34 13.09
CA ASN A 79 75.34 -67.88 14.20
C ASN A 79 75.60 -67.08 15.49
N LEU A 80 74.83 -65.99 15.65
CA LEU A 80 74.90 -65.01 16.74
C LEU A 80 73.98 -65.37 17.92
N VAL A 81 74.13 -66.56 18.50
CA VAL A 81 73.60 -66.80 19.85
C VAL A 81 74.72 -66.40 20.82
N SER A 82 74.43 -65.49 21.75
CA SER A 82 75.39 -64.69 22.53
C SER A 82 76.38 -65.46 23.44
N GLU A 83 76.45 -66.78 23.33
CA GLU A 83 77.43 -67.61 24.04
C GLU A 83 78.34 -68.41 23.08
N SER A 84 78.05 -68.49 21.77
CA SER A 84 78.83 -69.33 20.86
C SER A 84 80.01 -68.64 20.17
N GLN A 85 79.99 -67.31 20.01
CA GLN A 85 81.04 -66.60 19.28
C GLN A 85 82.29 -66.38 20.11
N ASP A 86 82.13 -65.91 21.35
CA ASP A 86 83.23 -65.72 22.29
C ASP A 86 83.85 -67.08 22.63
N GLU A 87 83.03 -68.12 22.82
CA GLU A 87 83.49 -69.49 23.04
C GLU A 87 84.30 -70.01 21.84
N PHE A 88 83.82 -69.79 20.61
CA PHE A 88 84.53 -70.18 19.38
C PHE A 88 85.86 -69.40 19.21
N LEU A 89 85.83 -68.09 19.42
CA LEU A 89 87.01 -67.23 19.35
C LEU A 89 88.04 -67.60 20.41
N LEU A 90 87.61 -68.03 21.59
CA LEU A 90 88.48 -68.49 22.67
C LEU A 90 89.11 -69.85 22.33
N LYS A 91 88.32 -70.81 21.83
CA LYS A 91 88.78 -72.17 21.48
C LYS A 91 89.74 -72.21 20.30
N THR A 92 89.64 -71.22 19.41
CA THR A 92 90.55 -71.03 18.27
C THR A 92 91.77 -70.17 18.60
N GLN A 93 91.78 -69.49 19.76
CA GLN A 93 92.85 -68.58 20.15
C GLN A 93 94.19 -69.29 20.32
N ASP A 94 95.21 -68.75 19.67
CA ASP A 94 96.57 -69.27 19.70
C ASP A 94 96.72 -70.74 19.21
N LYS A 95 95.71 -71.29 18.52
CA LYS A 95 95.72 -72.67 18.00
C LYS A 95 96.21 -72.75 16.55
N ALA A 96 96.79 -73.89 16.20
CA ALA A 96 97.09 -74.29 14.84
C ALA A 96 96.52 -75.70 14.60
N LEU A 97 96.17 -76.00 13.35
CA LEU A 97 95.73 -77.33 12.93
C LEU A 97 96.77 -77.90 11.96
N LEU A 98 97.98 -78.21 12.44
CA LEU A 98 99.06 -78.69 11.57
C LEU A 98 98.79 -80.14 11.10
N PRO A 99 99.12 -80.48 9.84
CA PRO A 99 99.78 -79.65 8.81
C PRO A 99 98.82 -78.77 7.98
N ILE A 100 97.56 -78.65 8.37
CA ILE A 100 96.48 -78.09 7.56
C ILE A 100 96.44 -76.56 7.59
N LEU A 101 96.46 -75.96 8.78
CA LEU A 101 96.30 -74.53 8.99
C LEU A 101 97.31 -74.02 10.02
N LYS A 102 98.07 -72.98 9.66
CA LYS A 102 99.03 -72.32 10.57
C LYS A 102 98.30 -71.36 11.52
N LYS A 103 98.98 -71.00 12.61
CA LYS A 103 98.46 -70.11 13.64
C LYS A 103 98.04 -68.75 13.08
N GLU A 104 98.82 -68.18 12.16
CA GLU A 104 98.57 -66.86 11.58
C GLU A 104 97.32 -66.85 10.69
N ASP A 105 96.99 -67.97 10.07
CA ASP A 105 95.81 -68.11 9.22
C ASP A 105 94.53 -68.29 10.05
N VAL A 106 94.64 -68.94 11.21
CA VAL A 106 93.59 -68.98 12.23
C VAL A 106 93.29 -67.57 12.73
N GLU A 107 94.31 -66.80 13.11
CA GLU A 107 94.14 -65.44 13.60
C GLU A 107 93.50 -64.50 12.57
N ARG A 108 93.89 -64.59 11.29
CA ARG A 108 93.23 -63.83 10.21
C ARG A 108 91.76 -64.18 10.06
N LYS A 109 91.38 -65.46 10.16
CA LYS A 109 89.98 -65.89 10.10
C LYS A 109 89.18 -65.49 11.35
N ARG A 110 89.80 -65.46 12.55
CA ARG A 110 89.19 -64.93 13.79
C ARG A 110 88.79 -63.45 13.64
N ALA A 111 89.66 -62.64 13.04
CA ALA A 111 89.37 -61.21 12.83
C ALA A 111 88.13 -60.99 11.93
N THR A 112 87.86 -61.87 10.97
CA THR A 112 86.64 -61.81 10.14
C THR A 112 85.36 -62.03 10.96
N VAL A 113 85.41 -62.90 11.97
CA VAL A 113 84.28 -63.14 12.88
C VAL A 113 84.00 -61.88 13.72
N VAL A 114 85.04 -61.26 14.29
CA VAL A 114 84.92 -60.03 15.09
C VAL A 114 84.40 -58.85 14.26
N ALA A 115 84.83 -58.72 13.00
CA ALA A 115 84.29 -57.70 12.08
C ALA A 115 82.79 -57.88 11.79
N SER A 116 82.29 -59.12 11.79
CA SER A 116 80.84 -59.41 11.68
C SER A 116 80.09 -58.92 12.92
N MET A 117 80.65 -59.16 14.12
CA MET A 117 80.06 -58.69 15.38
C MET A 117 79.92 -57.16 15.40
N CYS A 118 80.96 -56.40 15.02
CA CYS A 118 80.88 -54.94 14.97
C CYS A 118 79.81 -54.43 13.98
N SER A 119 79.61 -55.14 12.85
CA SER A 119 78.58 -54.77 11.86
C SER A 119 77.17 -54.90 12.42
N LYS A 120 76.96 -55.87 13.32
CA LYS A 120 75.66 -56.12 13.93
C LYS A 120 75.28 -55.03 14.94
N ILE A 121 76.22 -54.61 15.78
CA ILE A 121 76.01 -53.51 16.73
C ILE A 121 75.61 -52.21 16.02
N LEU A 122 76.25 -51.89 14.87
CA LEU A 122 75.86 -50.75 14.04
C LEU A 122 74.43 -50.87 13.49
N GLN A 123 74.06 -52.07 13.04
CA GLN A 123 72.72 -52.32 12.52
C GLN A 123 71.66 -52.16 13.63
N ASP A 124 71.94 -52.64 14.84
CA ASP A 124 71.00 -52.60 15.96
C ASP A 124 70.84 -51.17 16.49
N LEU A 125 71.91 -50.35 16.51
CA LEU A 125 71.83 -48.92 16.80
C LEU A 125 70.91 -48.13 15.84
N ASP A 126 70.85 -48.53 14.57
CA ASP A 126 70.04 -47.85 13.56
C ASP A 126 68.60 -48.38 13.48
N ASN A 127 68.38 -49.67 13.77
CA ASN A 127 67.14 -50.37 13.38
C ASN A 127 66.42 -51.11 14.51
N ASP A 128 67.05 -51.29 15.68
CA ASP A 128 66.43 -51.99 16.80
C ASP A 128 65.95 -50.98 17.87
N PRO A 129 64.63 -50.79 18.02
CA PRO A 129 64.07 -49.86 18.99
C PRO A 129 64.27 -50.31 20.45
N ASP A 130 64.56 -51.59 20.70
CA ASP A 130 64.79 -52.12 22.05
C ASP A 130 66.28 -52.13 22.42
N PHE A 131 67.17 -51.84 21.47
CA PHE A 131 68.61 -51.79 21.69
C PHE A 131 69.01 -50.53 22.47
N GLN A 132 69.64 -50.71 23.63
CA GLN A 132 70.00 -49.56 24.47
C GLN A 132 71.32 -48.94 24.03
N ILE A 133 71.37 -47.61 24.00
CA ILE A 133 72.60 -46.83 23.79
C ILE A 133 73.73 -47.26 24.75
N ARG A 134 73.39 -47.73 25.96
CA ARG A 134 74.34 -48.24 26.95
C ARG A 134 75.04 -49.54 26.51
N ASP A 135 74.38 -50.39 25.74
CA ASP A 135 74.91 -51.68 25.32
C ASP A 135 75.98 -51.52 24.23
N ALA A 136 75.79 -50.59 23.29
CA ALA A 136 76.85 -50.20 22.34
C ALA A 136 78.09 -49.62 23.03
N LYS A 137 77.91 -48.82 24.09
CA LYS A 137 79.05 -48.31 24.90
C LYS A 137 79.83 -49.47 25.52
N ARG A 138 79.13 -50.44 26.11
CA ARG A 138 79.76 -51.60 26.75
C ARG A 138 80.50 -52.52 25.77
N PHE A 139 80.03 -52.63 24.53
CA PHE A 139 80.74 -53.39 23.48
C PHE A 139 82.06 -52.73 23.07
N LEU A 140 82.10 -51.39 22.96
CA LEU A 140 83.34 -50.66 22.67
C LEU A 140 84.39 -50.85 23.77
N GLU A 141 83.97 -50.90 25.05
CA GLU A 141 84.85 -51.11 26.20
C GLU A 141 85.66 -52.42 26.11
N LEU A 142 85.16 -53.46 25.45
CA LEU A 142 85.86 -54.75 25.29
C LEU A 142 87.20 -54.63 24.54
N PHE A 143 87.33 -53.63 23.68
CA PHE A 143 88.53 -53.44 22.87
C PHE A 143 89.56 -52.54 23.57
N GLU A 144 89.21 -51.82 24.63
CA GLU A 144 90.05 -50.75 25.19
C GLU A 144 91.32 -51.24 25.91
N SER A 145 91.34 -52.48 26.40
CA SER A 145 92.47 -52.99 27.20
C SER A 145 92.77 -54.48 26.96
N ALA A 146 94.07 -54.82 26.95
CA ALA A 146 94.52 -56.20 26.81
C ALA A 146 94.25 -57.03 28.07
N PRO A 147 93.77 -58.29 27.94
CA PRO A 147 93.52 -59.17 29.07
C PRO A 147 94.83 -59.62 29.76
N ARG A 148 94.74 -59.93 31.05
CA ARG A 148 95.93 -60.27 31.86
C ARG A 148 96.33 -61.73 31.71
N VAL A 149 97.47 -62.00 31.06
CA VAL A 149 98.03 -63.36 30.94
C VAL A 149 98.61 -63.84 32.29
N ARG A 150 98.04 -64.90 32.87
CA ARG A 150 98.57 -65.57 34.08
C ARG A 150 99.66 -66.58 33.69
N LYS A 151 100.63 -66.84 34.56
CA LYS A 151 101.69 -67.84 34.35
C LYS A 151 101.53 -69.01 35.33
N ASP A 152 101.88 -70.22 34.89
CA ASP A 152 101.89 -71.43 35.72
C ASP A 152 103.10 -71.44 36.67
N GLU A 153 103.15 -72.44 37.55
CA GLU A 153 104.22 -72.62 38.55
C GLU A 153 105.62 -72.80 37.91
N ASN A 154 105.69 -73.12 36.61
CA ASN A 154 106.92 -73.29 35.83
C ASN A 154 107.25 -72.05 34.98
N GLY A 155 106.49 -70.96 35.12
CA GLY A 155 106.69 -69.70 34.39
C GLY A 155 106.14 -69.68 32.96
N ASN A 156 105.42 -70.70 32.53
CA ASN A 156 104.78 -70.75 31.21
C ASN A 156 103.43 -70.00 31.23
N PRO A 157 103.07 -69.30 30.16
CA PRO A 157 101.77 -68.62 30.08
C PRO A 157 100.61 -69.63 30.09
N ILE A 158 99.64 -69.39 30.98
CA ILE A 158 98.37 -70.12 31.03
C ILE A 158 97.46 -69.55 29.93
N PRO A 159 96.73 -70.40 29.18
CA PRO A 159 95.72 -69.94 28.23
C PRO A 159 94.73 -68.98 28.90
N LEU A 160 94.35 -67.91 28.17
CA LEU A 160 93.35 -66.96 28.64
C LEU A 160 91.99 -67.66 28.81
N ASP A 161 91.22 -67.20 29.80
CA ASP A 161 89.84 -67.59 30.09
C ASP A 161 88.81 -66.69 29.37
N GLU A 162 89.26 -65.57 28.78
CA GLU A 162 88.47 -64.64 27.98
C GLU A 162 89.10 -64.37 26.61
N VAL A 163 88.29 -63.90 25.65
CA VAL A 163 88.75 -63.55 24.30
C VAL A 163 89.58 -62.27 24.36
N ASP A 164 90.78 -62.30 23.76
CA ASP A 164 91.63 -61.12 23.66
C ASP A 164 91.16 -60.20 22.52
N TYR A 165 90.13 -59.39 22.79
CA TYR A 165 89.56 -58.44 21.81
C TYR A 165 90.55 -57.33 21.42
N TYR A 166 91.43 -56.96 22.35
CA TYR A 166 92.44 -55.92 22.15
C TYR A 166 93.34 -56.20 20.94
N ARG A 167 93.71 -57.47 20.70
CA ARG A 167 94.53 -57.85 19.52
C ARG A 167 93.90 -57.54 18.17
N PHE A 168 92.58 -57.37 18.10
CA PHE A 168 91.90 -57.03 16.85
C PHE A 168 91.92 -55.54 16.53
N GLN A 169 92.40 -54.68 17.44
CA GLN A 169 92.56 -53.24 17.15
C GLN A 169 93.57 -52.98 16.02
N ASP A 170 94.56 -53.85 15.87
CA ASP A 170 95.53 -53.78 14.77
C ASP A 170 94.96 -54.26 13.43
N ASN A 171 93.75 -54.85 13.43
CA ASN A 171 93.04 -55.19 12.21
C ASN A 171 92.23 -54.00 11.70
N LYS A 172 92.64 -53.46 10.55
CA LYS A 172 92.01 -52.29 9.93
C LYS A 172 90.48 -52.39 9.77
N ILE A 173 89.96 -53.57 9.39
CA ILE A 173 88.53 -53.76 9.14
C ILE A 173 87.72 -53.66 10.44
N VAL A 174 88.28 -54.18 11.54
CA VAL A 174 87.64 -54.12 12.86
C VAL A 174 87.69 -52.70 13.41
N LEU A 175 88.86 -52.03 13.30
CA LEU A 175 89.07 -50.68 13.79
C LEU A 175 88.12 -49.65 13.14
N ASP A 176 87.95 -49.69 11.82
CA ASP A 176 87.07 -48.77 11.08
C ASP A 176 85.63 -48.85 11.61
N LYS A 177 85.13 -50.06 11.90
CA LYS A 177 83.77 -50.28 12.43
C LYS A 177 83.61 -49.79 13.88
N LEU A 178 84.63 -49.90 14.72
CA LEU A 178 84.57 -49.39 16.10
C LEU A 178 84.44 -47.85 16.12
N GLN A 179 85.09 -47.15 15.19
CA GLN A 179 84.99 -45.70 15.08
C GLN A 179 83.59 -45.23 14.65
N GLU A 180 82.92 -45.97 13.75
CA GLU A 180 81.55 -45.68 13.33
C GLU A 180 80.56 -45.75 14.51
N ILE A 181 80.68 -46.77 15.38
CA ILE A 181 79.83 -46.93 16.57
C ILE A 181 79.97 -45.73 17.50
N ALA A 182 81.21 -45.27 17.75
CA ALA A 182 81.48 -44.14 18.64
C ALA A 182 80.88 -42.81 18.12
N ALA A 183 80.92 -42.57 16.81
CA ALA A 183 80.41 -41.34 16.20
C ALA A 183 78.87 -41.22 16.28
N PHE A 184 78.16 -42.35 16.21
CA PHE A 184 76.70 -42.39 16.30
C PHE A 184 76.21 -41.92 17.67
N LEU A 185 76.85 -42.39 18.74
CA LEU A 185 76.46 -42.11 20.12
C LEU A 185 76.51 -40.61 20.49
N ALA A 186 77.46 -39.85 19.93
CA ALA A 186 77.62 -38.43 20.23
C ALA A 186 76.50 -37.53 19.67
N ARG A 187 75.79 -37.96 18.61
CA ARG A 187 74.75 -37.13 17.97
C ARG A 187 73.43 -37.11 18.74
N ILE A 188 73.11 -38.18 19.46
CA ILE A 188 71.84 -38.33 20.17
C ILE A 188 71.77 -37.40 21.39
N GLU A 189 72.90 -37.21 22.08
CA GLU A 189 72.98 -36.41 23.31
C GLU A 189 72.63 -34.92 23.10
N ASP A 190 73.08 -34.28 22.01
CA ASP A 190 72.78 -32.86 21.68
C ASP A 190 71.29 -32.58 21.39
N THR A 191 70.52 -33.60 20.99
CA THR A 191 69.12 -33.42 20.56
C THR A 191 68.16 -33.29 21.75
N ASN A 192 68.50 -33.91 22.89
CA ASN A 192 67.64 -33.94 24.08
C ASN A 192 67.66 -32.61 24.85
N ASP A 193 68.80 -31.93 24.93
CA ASP A 193 68.94 -30.66 25.67
C ASP A 193 68.06 -29.52 25.10
N ARG A 194 67.85 -29.49 23.78
CA ARG A 194 67.05 -28.44 23.12
C ARG A 194 65.55 -28.55 23.43
N LYS A 195 65.04 -29.75 23.73
CA LYS A 195 63.61 -29.97 24.02
C LYS A 195 63.21 -29.43 25.40
N ALA A 196 64.06 -29.63 26.41
CA ALA A 196 63.82 -29.14 27.77
C ALA A 196 63.67 -27.60 27.83
N GLY A 197 64.46 -26.86 27.02
CA GLY A 197 64.39 -25.40 26.96
C GLY A 197 63.06 -24.83 26.46
N ARG A 198 62.38 -25.52 25.52
CA ARG A 198 61.10 -25.05 24.97
C ARG A 198 59.94 -25.22 25.95
N PHE A 199 59.94 -26.30 26.72
CA PHE A 199 58.89 -26.61 27.70
C PHE A 199 58.79 -25.54 28.81
N ASN A 200 59.94 -25.05 29.31
CA ASN A 200 59.98 -24.01 30.35
C ASN A 200 59.40 -22.65 29.89
N LYS A 201 59.51 -22.33 28.61
CA LYS A 201 58.93 -21.09 28.06
C LYS A 201 57.40 -21.15 28.06
N LEU A 202 56.83 -22.29 27.68
CA LEU A 202 55.39 -22.53 27.64
C LEU A 202 54.74 -22.39 29.03
N LYS A 203 55.41 -22.87 30.09
CA LYS A 203 54.98 -22.71 31.49
C LYS A 203 54.75 -21.24 31.87
N GLN A 204 55.63 -20.34 31.42
CA GLN A 204 55.52 -18.90 31.72
C GLN A 204 54.38 -18.22 30.96
N GLU A 205 54.09 -18.64 29.73
CA GLU A 205 53.02 -18.05 28.92
C GLU A 205 51.62 -18.34 29.49
N VAL A 206 51.39 -19.56 29.99
CA VAL A 206 50.13 -19.96 30.64
C VAL A 206 49.83 -19.11 31.87
N LEU A 207 50.80 -18.95 32.77
CA LEU A 207 50.62 -18.20 34.02
C LEU A 207 50.35 -16.70 33.77
N ASN A 208 51.05 -16.11 32.79
CA ASN A 208 50.85 -14.72 32.43
C ASN A 208 49.47 -14.44 31.84
N PHE A 209 48.90 -15.39 31.09
CA PHE A 209 47.58 -15.21 30.51
C PHE A 209 46.47 -15.30 31.55
N ASP A 210 46.55 -16.21 32.53
CA ASP A 210 45.55 -16.32 33.61
C ASP A 210 45.45 -15.04 34.45
N ALA A 211 46.59 -14.43 34.77
CA ALA A 211 46.62 -13.15 35.46
C ALA A 211 45.89 -12.02 34.68
N LYS A 212 45.98 -12.01 33.34
CA LYS A 212 45.28 -11.04 32.50
C LYS A 212 43.77 -11.27 32.51
N VAL A 213 43.33 -12.53 32.41
CA VAL A 213 41.90 -12.89 32.46
C VAL A 213 41.27 -12.47 33.79
N LEU A 214 41.95 -12.77 34.91
CA LEU A 214 41.47 -12.37 36.24
C LEU A 214 41.35 -10.85 36.42
N LYS A 215 42.30 -10.09 35.85
CA LYS A 215 42.26 -8.62 35.91
C LYS A 215 41.09 -8.04 35.11
N ALA A 216 40.86 -8.56 33.90
CA ALA A 216 39.72 -8.16 33.07
C ALA A 216 38.38 -8.46 33.75
N TRP A 217 38.24 -9.65 34.33
CA TRP A 217 37.01 -10.06 35.01
C TRP A 217 36.67 -9.16 36.21
N LYS A 218 37.68 -8.80 37.02
CA LYS A 218 37.48 -7.86 38.14
C LYS A 218 37.06 -6.47 37.64
N SER A 219 37.73 -5.95 36.61
CA SER A 219 37.38 -4.65 36.02
C SER A 219 35.94 -4.62 35.48
N PHE A 220 35.46 -5.70 34.87
CA PHE A 220 34.07 -5.79 34.40
C PHE A 220 33.06 -5.73 35.55
N ARG A 221 33.33 -6.40 36.68
CA ARG A 221 32.45 -6.33 37.85
C ARG A 221 32.36 -4.92 38.43
N ASP A 222 33.49 -4.21 38.45
CA ASP A 222 33.56 -2.87 39.05
C ASP A 222 33.00 -1.78 38.12
N THR A 223 33.17 -1.90 36.81
CA THR A 223 32.86 -0.83 35.85
C THR A 223 31.69 -1.13 34.91
N GLY A 224 31.26 -2.39 34.84
CA GLY A 224 30.26 -2.87 33.88
C GLY A 224 30.75 -2.94 32.43
N LYS A 225 32.00 -2.56 32.12
CA LYS A 225 32.56 -2.58 30.77
C LYS A 225 33.41 -3.83 30.54
N ALA A 226 33.09 -4.58 29.48
CA ALA A 226 33.82 -5.79 29.13
C ALA A 226 35.17 -5.45 28.44
N ASP A 227 36.21 -6.22 28.79
CA ASP A 227 37.48 -6.26 28.05
C ASP A 227 37.36 -7.26 26.88
N HIS A 228 37.04 -6.72 25.71
CA HIS A 228 36.83 -7.48 24.49
C HIS A 228 38.12 -8.17 23.97
N GLY A 229 39.30 -7.64 24.32
CA GLY A 229 40.58 -8.22 23.91
C GLY A 229 40.85 -9.57 24.58
N ILE A 230 40.32 -9.78 25.78
CA ILE A 230 40.43 -11.04 26.53
C ILE A 230 39.35 -12.04 26.14
N LEU A 231 38.12 -11.58 25.87
CA LEU A 231 37.03 -12.46 25.41
C LEU A 231 37.31 -13.06 24.03
N ALA A 232 38.05 -12.39 23.15
CA ALA A 232 38.39 -12.93 21.83
C ALA A 232 39.49 -14.02 21.84
N GLN A 233 40.14 -14.30 22.99
CA GLN A 233 41.32 -15.17 23.07
C GLN A 233 41.02 -16.65 23.38
N GLU A 234 39.78 -17.12 23.17
CA GLU A 234 39.43 -18.54 23.35
C GLU A 234 40.27 -19.49 22.46
N LYS A 235 40.55 -19.07 21.23
CA LYS A 235 41.37 -19.85 20.30
C LYS A 235 42.81 -20.00 20.81
N TYR A 236 43.40 -18.89 21.28
CA TYR A 236 44.74 -18.87 21.86
C TYR A 236 44.85 -19.76 23.11
N LEU A 237 43.80 -19.77 23.95
CA LEU A 237 43.69 -20.67 25.09
C LEU A 237 43.68 -22.16 24.71
N ASN A 238 43.02 -22.50 23.60
CA ASN A 238 43.00 -23.88 23.08
C ASN A 238 44.33 -24.28 22.42
N GLU A 239 45.03 -23.33 21.80
CA GLU A 239 46.38 -23.53 21.25
C GLU A 239 47.37 -23.88 22.38
N LEU A 240 47.38 -23.13 23.49
CA LEU A 240 48.22 -23.44 24.66
C LEU A 240 47.93 -24.82 25.29
N ASP A 241 46.65 -25.22 25.35
CA ASP A 241 46.26 -26.56 25.84
C ASP A 241 46.69 -27.68 24.90
N THR A 242 46.81 -27.40 23.61
CA THR A 242 47.26 -28.37 22.60
C THR A 242 48.78 -28.50 22.64
N GLU A 243 49.51 -27.38 22.61
CA GLU A 243 50.98 -27.37 22.63
C GLU A 243 51.56 -28.02 23.90
N THR A 244 50.88 -27.87 25.05
CA THR A 244 51.30 -28.58 26.27
C THR A 244 51.12 -30.09 26.20
N ARG A 245 50.22 -30.63 25.36
CA ARG A 245 50.03 -32.08 25.24
C ARG A 245 51.16 -32.75 24.47
N ASP A 246 51.81 -32.05 23.55
CA ASP A 246 52.88 -32.57 22.69
C ASP A 246 54.15 -32.96 23.49
N TYR A 247 54.25 -32.51 24.74
CA TYR A 247 55.36 -32.85 25.64
C TYR A 247 55.06 -34.07 26.55
N SER A 248 53.89 -34.71 26.40
CA SER A 248 53.50 -35.90 27.18
C SER A 248 54.40 -37.10 26.87
N GLY A 249 55.02 -37.69 27.90
CA GLY A 249 55.84 -38.90 27.75
C GLY A 249 57.23 -38.67 27.16
N SER A 250 57.69 -37.42 27.07
CA SER A 250 59.05 -37.12 26.61
C SER A 250 60.09 -37.51 27.66
N GLU A 251 61.10 -38.31 27.27
CA GLU A 251 62.24 -38.66 28.15
C GLU A 251 63.09 -37.45 28.56
N SER A 252 62.94 -36.32 27.87
CA SER A 252 63.68 -35.07 28.13
C SER A 252 63.01 -34.13 29.17
N ILE A 253 61.86 -34.51 29.74
CA ILE A 253 61.04 -33.64 30.62
C ILE A 253 60.65 -34.38 31.90
N ASP A 254 60.77 -33.71 33.05
CA ASP A 254 60.34 -34.24 34.34
C ASP A 254 58.80 -34.39 34.39
N PRO A 255 58.27 -35.58 34.71
CA PRO A 255 56.83 -35.82 34.80
C PRO A 255 56.07 -34.90 35.78
N ASN A 256 56.73 -34.42 36.84
CA ASN A 256 56.11 -33.49 37.81
C ASN A 256 55.96 -32.09 37.21
N ASP A 257 56.98 -31.61 36.50
CA ASP A 257 56.93 -30.31 35.82
C ASP A 257 55.84 -30.29 34.73
N TYR A 258 55.66 -31.41 34.01
CA TYR A 258 54.56 -31.58 33.07
C TYR A 258 53.19 -31.39 33.75
N ARG A 259 53.00 -32.02 34.91
CA ARG A 259 51.72 -31.99 35.64
C ARG A 259 51.35 -30.59 36.12
N GLU A 260 52.31 -29.82 36.65
CA GLU A 260 52.06 -28.45 37.11
C GLU A 260 51.51 -27.54 36.00
N VAL A 261 52.09 -27.62 34.79
CA VAL A 261 51.64 -26.80 33.65
C VAL A 261 50.22 -27.20 33.20
N ARG A 262 49.90 -28.50 33.21
CA ARG A 262 48.55 -28.98 32.88
C ARG A 262 47.48 -28.45 33.83
N ASP A 263 47.78 -28.39 35.12
CA ASP A 263 46.83 -27.87 36.12
C ASP A 263 46.63 -26.35 35.99
N ALA A 264 47.69 -25.60 35.68
CA ALA A 264 47.59 -24.16 35.38
C ALA A 264 46.67 -23.86 34.17
N ILE A 265 46.75 -24.66 33.09
CA ILE A 265 45.87 -24.50 31.93
C ILE A 265 44.41 -24.78 32.27
N ARG A 266 44.13 -25.78 33.11
CA ARG A 266 42.76 -26.09 33.55
C ARG A 266 42.15 -24.92 34.32
N GLN A 267 42.91 -24.32 35.24
CA GLN A 267 42.46 -23.16 36.01
C GLN A 267 42.15 -21.97 35.10
N LEU A 268 43.06 -21.63 34.18
CA LEU A 268 42.86 -20.59 33.19
C LEU A 268 41.58 -20.76 32.35
N LYS A 269 41.29 -21.99 31.90
CA LYS A 269 40.04 -22.32 31.18
C LYS A 269 38.79 -22.06 32.02
N GLN A 270 38.85 -22.37 33.31
CA GLN A 270 37.73 -22.15 34.21
C GLN A 270 37.51 -20.66 34.47
N THR A 271 38.58 -19.90 34.69
CA THR A 271 38.54 -18.45 34.91
C THR A 271 37.91 -17.73 33.72
N TRP A 272 38.36 -18.04 32.50
CA TRP A 272 37.86 -17.40 31.28
C TRP A 272 36.36 -17.67 31.04
N LYS A 273 35.91 -18.91 31.24
CA LYS A 273 34.48 -19.28 31.12
C LYS A 273 33.61 -18.55 32.14
N GLY A 274 34.10 -18.39 33.37
CA GLY A 274 33.39 -17.65 34.42
C GLY A 274 33.15 -16.18 34.05
N TYR A 275 34.18 -15.53 33.49
CA TYR A 275 34.08 -14.16 32.99
C TYR A 275 33.10 -14.02 31.82
N SER A 276 33.20 -14.88 30.80
CA SER A 276 32.33 -14.82 29.61
C SER A 276 30.84 -14.93 29.92
N LYS A 277 30.44 -15.85 30.80
CA LYS A 277 29.03 -16.08 31.15
C LYS A 277 28.37 -14.91 31.90
N GLU A 278 29.16 -14.14 32.65
CA GLU A 278 28.66 -13.00 33.43
C GLU A 278 28.36 -11.78 32.54
N VAL A 279 29.05 -11.66 31.40
CA VAL A 279 28.80 -10.63 30.39
C VAL A 279 27.49 -10.91 29.64
N GLU A 280 27.27 -12.16 29.21
CA GLU A 280 26.08 -12.61 28.45
C GLU A 280 24.74 -12.37 29.20
N ASN A 281 24.72 -12.55 30.52
CA ASN A 281 23.49 -12.37 31.31
C ASN A 281 23.04 -10.91 31.43
N LYS A 282 23.94 -9.92 31.33
CA LYS A 282 23.59 -8.50 31.47
C LYS A 282 23.05 -7.89 30.17
N SER A 283 23.55 -8.31 29.00
CA SER A 283 23.16 -7.78 27.69
C SER A 283 21.73 -8.17 27.28
N GLY A 284 21.27 -9.39 27.62
CA GLY A 284 19.91 -9.86 27.30
C GLY A 284 18.78 -8.95 27.84
N SER A 285 18.94 -8.38 29.04
CA SER A 285 17.91 -7.53 29.68
C SER A 285 17.63 -6.20 28.95
N SER A 286 18.62 -5.65 28.23
CA SER A 286 18.47 -4.34 27.58
C SER A 286 17.72 -4.41 26.25
N TYR A 287 17.70 -5.55 25.57
CA TYR A 287 16.95 -5.74 24.32
C TYR A 287 15.45 -5.90 24.57
N ASP A 288 15.07 -6.64 25.61
CA ASP A 288 13.66 -6.86 25.96
C ASP A 288 12.96 -5.54 26.34
N ASP A 289 13.61 -4.68 27.13
CA ASP A 289 13.06 -3.38 27.52
C ASP A 289 12.76 -2.47 26.30
N LEU A 290 13.66 -2.49 25.30
CA LEU A 290 13.51 -1.68 24.09
C LEU A 290 12.44 -2.25 23.14
N LEU A 291 12.32 -3.57 23.04
CA LEU A 291 11.27 -4.23 22.25
C LEU A 291 9.89 -3.98 22.87
N ASP A 292 9.76 -4.13 24.19
CA ASP A 292 8.53 -3.82 24.94
C ASP A 292 8.12 -2.35 24.79
N GLN A 293 9.10 -1.42 24.77
CA GLN A 293 8.82 -0.01 24.54
C GLN A 293 8.31 0.23 23.12
N ALA A 294 8.93 -0.38 22.11
CA ALA A 294 8.50 -0.26 20.72
C ALA A 294 7.09 -0.83 20.50
N ASP A 295 6.75 -1.97 21.11
CA ASP A 295 5.41 -2.57 21.03
C ASP A 295 4.34 -1.72 21.74
N LYS A 296 4.66 -1.14 22.91
CA LYS A 296 3.77 -0.18 23.58
C LYS A 296 3.49 1.05 22.72
N LEU A 297 4.54 1.61 22.09
CA LEU A 297 4.41 2.76 21.19
C LEU A 297 3.56 2.41 19.96
N PHE A 298 3.73 1.21 19.41
CA PHE A 298 2.87 0.72 18.33
C PHE A 298 1.40 0.62 18.78
N SER A 299 1.13 -0.01 19.92
CA SER A 299 -0.22 -0.10 20.52
C SER A 299 -0.86 1.27 20.78
N GLN A 300 -0.07 2.26 21.19
CA GLN A 300 -0.53 3.64 21.36
C GLN A 300 -0.84 4.31 20.02
N SER A 301 -0.05 4.05 18.98
CA SER A 301 -0.30 4.56 17.63
C SER A 301 -1.62 4.04 17.05
N GLU A 302 -2.00 2.78 17.30
CA GLU A 302 -3.29 2.26 16.87
C GLU A 302 -4.48 2.95 17.56
N ARG A 303 -4.28 3.40 18.81
CA ARG A 303 -5.31 4.07 19.62
C ARG A 303 -5.34 5.60 19.44
N GLY A 304 -4.37 6.18 18.75
CA GLY A 304 -4.30 7.63 18.50
C GLY A 304 -5.53 8.14 17.75
N LYS A 305 -6.01 9.35 18.09
CA LYS A 305 -7.23 9.92 17.52
C LYS A 305 -6.95 10.74 16.26
N THR A 306 -5.78 11.36 16.17
CA THR A 306 -5.39 12.21 15.03
C THR A 306 -4.20 11.62 14.29
N ARG A 307 -4.05 11.98 13.02
CA ARG A 307 -2.91 11.56 12.18
C ARG A 307 -1.59 12.01 12.78
N GLU A 308 -1.50 13.25 13.26
CA GLU A 308 -0.30 13.78 13.92
C GLU A 308 0.06 13.00 15.20
N GLU A 309 -0.93 12.64 16.04
CA GLU A 309 -0.69 11.80 17.22
C GLU A 309 -0.14 10.43 16.84
N LYS A 310 -0.75 9.76 15.85
CA LYS A 310 -0.28 8.45 15.36
C LYS A 310 1.14 8.51 14.82
N LEU A 311 1.44 9.53 14.00
CA LEU A 311 2.79 9.77 13.48
C LEU A 311 3.80 10.11 14.58
N GLY A 312 3.37 10.80 15.64
CA GLY A 312 4.19 11.07 16.83
C GLY A 312 4.68 9.78 17.48
N PHE A 313 3.76 8.86 17.81
CA PHE A 313 4.10 7.57 18.41
C PHE A 313 4.98 6.71 17.49
N LEU A 314 4.72 6.69 16.17
CA LEU A 314 5.54 5.93 15.22
C LEU A 314 6.96 6.51 15.05
N ARG A 315 7.14 7.83 15.20
CA ARG A 315 8.48 8.46 15.23
C ARG A 315 9.23 8.11 16.50
N GLU A 316 8.56 8.11 17.65
CA GLU A 316 9.16 7.65 18.91
C GLU A 316 9.54 6.16 18.84
N MET A 317 8.70 5.32 18.22
CA MET A 317 9.01 3.92 17.94
C MET A 317 10.26 3.81 17.04
N SER A 318 10.42 4.71 16.07
CA SER A 318 11.62 4.77 15.21
C SER A 318 12.89 5.01 16.02
N ASN A 319 12.81 5.88 17.03
CA ASN A 319 13.95 6.15 17.91
C ASN A 319 14.30 4.90 18.74
N ALA A 320 13.32 4.21 19.31
CA ALA A 320 13.53 2.97 20.07
C ALA A 320 14.15 1.86 19.19
N LEU A 321 13.61 1.64 17.99
CA LEU A 321 14.15 0.65 17.03
C LEU A 321 15.56 1.02 16.53
N SER A 322 15.87 2.32 16.42
CA SER A 322 17.20 2.79 16.04
C SER A 322 18.23 2.52 17.14
N GLN A 323 17.85 2.70 18.41
CA GLN A 323 18.67 2.33 19.56
C GLN A 323 18.98 0.82 19.58
N ILE A 324 18.01 -0.04 19.27
CA ILE A 324 18.24 -1.50 19.12
C ILE A 324 19.26 -1.78 17.99
N THR A 325 19.16 -1.05 16.88
CA THR A 325 20.08 -1.20 15.73
C THR A 325 21.50 -0.77 16.07
N GLU A 326 21.66 0.32 16.84
CA GLU A 326 22.95 0.78 17.34
C GLU A 326 23.56 -0.20 18.35
N LEU A 327 22.76 -0.72 19.29
CA LEU A 327 23.19 -1.71 20.28
C LEU A 327 23.65 -3.01 19.59
N ASN A 328 22.93 -3.48 18.57
CA ASN A 328 23.30 -4.68 17.81
C ASN A 328 24.54 -4.50 16.91
N ARG A 329 24.85 -3.26 16.48
CA ARG A 329 26.07 -2.96 15.70
C ARG A 329 27.34 -2.90 16.56
N SER A 330 27.22 -2.53 17.83
CA SER A 330 28.34 -2.42 18.77
C SER A 330 28.63 -3.71 19.55
N SER A 331 27.79 -4.73 19.38
CA SER A 331 27.82 -6.00 20.13
C SER A 331 28.74 -7.07 19.52
N THR A 332 29.49 -7.78 20.37
CA THR A 332 30.23 -9.02 20.00
C THR A 332 29.27 -10.21 19.80
N GLU A 333 29.72 -11.36 19.25
CA GLU A 333 28.83 -12.53 18.99
C GLU A 333 28.03 -12.99 20.23
N GLN A 334 28.57 -12.77 21.43
CA GLN A 334 27.95 -13.12 22.72
C GLN A 334 26.95 -12.07 23.24
N GLU A 335 26.82 -10.92 22.56
CA GLU A 335 25.93 -9.81 22.93
C GLU A 335 24.82 -9.56 21.87
N ARG A 336 24.76 -10.37 20.80
CA ARG A 336 23.73 -10.23 19.77
C ARG A 336 22.35 -10.64 20.29
N MET A 337 21.32 -10.05 19.68
CA MET A 337 19.93 -10.45 19.89
C MET A 337 19.76 -11.97 19.74
N SER A 338 18.95 -12.56 20.61
CA SER A 338 18.47 -13.92 20.40
C SER A 338 17.59 -14.02 19.14
N SER A 339 17.40 -15.23 18.63
CA SER A 339 16.59 -15.46 17.44
C SER A 339 15.11 -15.07 17.60
N SER A 340 14.56 -15.12 18.81
CA SER A 340 13.22 -14.60 19.14
C SER A 340 13.18 -13.07 19.09
N GLN A 341 14.12 -12.41 19.75
CA GLN A 341 14.23 -10.94 19.77
C GLN A 341 14.46 -10.39 18.35
N GLU A 342 15.27 -11.05 17.53
CA GLU A 342 15.50 -10.62 16.15
C GLU A 342 14.25 -10.76 15.27
N ARG A 343 13.43 -11.78 15.51
CA ARG A 343 12.15 -11.96 14.81
C ARG A 343 11.15 -10.87 15.21
N GLU A 344 11.04 -10.60 16.50
CA GLU A 344 10.16 -9.54 17.04
C GLU A 344 10.58 -8.15 16.54
N PHE A 345 11.88 -7.84 16.58
CA PHE A 345 12.43 -6.63 16.00
C PHE A 345 12.06 -6.47 14.51
N LYS A 346 12.21 -7.53 13.71
CA LYS A 346 11.87 -7.51 12.28
C LYS A 346 10.38 -7.28 12.03
N GLU A 347 9.51 -7.91 12.81
CA GLU A 347 8.06 -7.69 12.73
C GLU A 347 7.70 -6.24 13.12
N LEU A 348 8.23 -5.72 14.23
CA LEU A 348 7.98 -4.34 14.65
C LEU A 348 8.48 -3.31 13.63
N VAL A 349 9.66 -3.51 13.03
CA VAL A 349 10.17 -2.65 11.93
C VAL A 349 9.27 -2.72 10.70
N LYS A 350 8.79 -3.92 10.34
CA LYS A 350 7.91 -4.12 9.20
C LYS A 350 6.57 -3.41 9.41
N VAL A 351 5.90 -3.68 10.53
CA VAL A 351 4.60 -3.11 10.88
C VAL A 351 4.68 -1.58 11.01
N GLN A 352 5.77 -1.05 11.57
CA GLN A 352 6.00 0.39 11.61
C GLN A 352 6.10 1.00 10.21
N LYS A 353 6.88 0.40 9.31
CA LYS A 353 7.01 0.90 7.92
C LYS A 353 5.69 0.86 7.17
N GLU A 354 4.93 -0.23 7.30
CA GLU A 354 3.59 -0.37 6.72
C GLU A 354 2.62 0.68 7.27
N SER A 355 2.67 0.96 8.58
CA SER A 355 1.85 1.98 9.23
C SER A 355 2.21 3.41 8.79
N ILE A 356 3.50 3.72 8.63
CA ILE A 356 3.95 5.02 8.11
C ILE A 356 3.55 5.18 6.64
N ALA A 357 3.73 4.14 5.82
CA ALA A 357 3.36 4.16 4.41
C ALA A 357 1.85 4.38 4.24
N SER A 358 1.02 3.60 4.95
CA SER A 358 -0.45 3.74 4.90
C SER A 358 -0.93 5.12 5.36
N LEU A 359 -0.33 5.71 6.42
CA LEU A 359 -0.61 7.08 6.85
C LEU A 359 -0.09 8.15 5.88
N GLY A 360 0.99 7.84 5.14
CA GLY A 360 1.51 8.66 4.05
C GLY A 360 0.53 8.73 2.89
N GLU A 361 0.18 7.56 2.36
CA GLU A 361 -0.84 7.38 1.31
C GLU A 361 -2.17 8.00 1.71
N LEU A 362 -2.64 7.81 2.95
CA LEU A 362 -3.87 8.43 3.44
C LEU A 362 -3.85 9.95 3.27
N GLY A 363 -2.73 10.59 3.62
CA GLY A 363 -2.58 12.03 3.47
C GLY A 363 -2.50 12.50 2.03
N GLU A 364 -1.91 11.70 1.14
CA GLU A 364 -1.90 11.99 -0.29
C GLU A 364 -3.32 11.91 -0.86
N VAL A 365 -4.07 10.86 -0.54
CA VAL A 365 -5.45 10.67 -0.99
C VAL A 365 -6.40 11.73 -0.39
N GLU A 366 -6.26 12.09 0.89
CA GLU A 366 -6.98 13.23 1.49
C GLU A 366 -6.64 14.55 0.78
N GLY A 367 -5.38 14.71 0.34
CA GLY A 367 -4.95 15.83 -0.50
C GLY A 367 -5.55 15.80 -1.91
N GLU A 368 -5.75 14.61 -2.50
CA GLU A 368 -6.42 14.44 -3.80
C GLU A 368 -7.88 14.91 -3.75
N LEU A 369 -8.62 14.67 -2.66
CA LEU A 369 -10.00 15.17 -2.50
C LEU A 369 -10.11 16.69 -2.69
N GLY A 370 -9.14 17.44 -2.15
CA GLY A 370 -9.09 18.90 -2.27
C GLY A 370 -8.68 19.40 -3.66
N LYS A 371 -8.16 18.51 -4.52
CA LYS A 371 -7.64 18.84 -5.86
C LYS A 371 -8.55 18.37 -6.98
N ALA A 372 -9.50 17.48 -6.71
CA ALA A 372 -10.44 16.95 -7.70
C ALA A 372 -11.13 18.08 -8.48
N GLN A 373 -11.17 18.00 -9.80
CA GLN A 373 -11.77 19.03 -10.66
C GLN A 373 -13.17 18.65 -11.15
N ASN A 374 -13.51 17.37 -11.12
CA ASN A 374 -14.80 16.84 -11.55
C ASN A 374 -15.33 15.76 -10.59
N LEU A 375 -16.60 15.37 -10.78
CA LEU A 375 -17.26 14.37 -9.92
C LEU A 375 -16.57 13.00 -9.99
N ASN A 376 -16.09 12.59 -11.17
CA ASN A 376 -15.46 11.27 -11.34
C ASN A 376 -14.14 11.20 -10.56
N GLU A 377 -13.30 12.23 -10.66
CA GLU A 377 -12.08 12.35 -9.85
C GLU A 377 -12.39 12.37 -8.36
N TYR A 378 -13.42 13.11 -7.94
CA TYR A 378 -13.81 13.18 -6.53
C TYR A 378 -14.30 11.83 -5.99
N PHE A 379 -15.18 11.14 -6.72
CA PHE A 379 -15.65 9.81 -6.34
C PHE A 379 -14.52 8.79 -6.35
N PHE A 380 -13.59 8.86 -7.30
CA PHE A 380 -12.42 8.00 -7.33
C PHE A 380 -11.49 8.23 -6.12
N ALA A 381 -11.28 9.49 -5.73
CA ALA A 381 -10.53 9.81 -4.51
C ALA A 381 -11.24 9.29 -3.25
N LEU A 382 -12.57 9.34 -3.17
CA LEU A 382 -13.35 8.73 -2.10
C LEU A 382 -13.22 7.19 -2.09
N GLU A 383 -13.20 6.54 -3.25
CA GLU A 383 -12.97 5.09 -3.36
C GLU A 383 -11.56 4.71 -2.88
N LYS A 384 -10.52 5.47 -3.27
CA LYS A 384 -9.16 5.30 -2.76
C LYS A 384 -9.08 5.47 -1.24
N LEU A 385 -9.81 6.41 -0.64
CA LEU A 385 -9.85 6.56 0.82
C LEU A 385 -10.39 5.31 1.51
N LEU A 386 -11.38 4.64 0.91
CA LEU A 386 -11.93 3.41 1.48
C LEU A 386 -11.00 2.20 1.34
N GLN A 387 -10.03 2.24 0.42
CA GLN A 387 -9.03 1.19 0.24
C GLN A 387 -7.85 1.34 1.20
N ASN A 388 -7.69 2.49 1.85
CA ASN A 388 -6.60 2.73 2.79
C ASN A 388 -6.96 2.21 4.19
N ASP A 389 -6.18 1.26 4.69
CA ASP A 389 -6.42 0.59 5.99
C ASP A 389 -6.30 1.52 7.20
N ALA A 390 -5.55 2.63 7.08
CA ALA A 390 -5.40 3.62 8.15
C ALA A 390 -6.61 4.57 8.23
N PHE A 391 -7.53 4.53 7.27
CA PHE A 391 -8.72 5.37 7.26
C PHE A 391 -9.71 4.98 8.36
N GLU A 392 -10.16 5.97 9.14
CA GLU A 392 -11.00 5.69 10.31
C GLU A 392 -12.35 5.06 9.92
N LYS A 393 -12.70 3.95 10.58
CA LYS A 393 -13.96 3.21 10.33
C LYS A 393 -15.22 4.09 10.40
N LYS A 394 -15.26 5.08 11.31
CA LYS A 394 -16.38 6.04 11.41
C LYS A 394 -16.47 6.93 10.16
N LYS A 395 -15.34 7.48 9.70
CA LYS A 395 -15.26 8.29 8.46
C LYS A 395 -15.58 7.44 7.23
N ALA A 396 -15.11 6.19 7.19
CA ALA A 396 -15.42 5.24 6.13
C ALA A 396 -16.94 5.00 5.95
N SER A 397 -17.72 4.97 7.04
CA SER A 397 -19.18 4.84 6.94
C SER A 397 -19.85 6.04 6.24
N LEU A 398 -19.36 7.26 6.46
CA LEU A 398 -19.85 8.47 5.81
C LEU A 398 -19.52 8.44 4.30
N VAL A 399 -18.27 8.10 3.96
CA VAL A 399 -17.85 7.98 2.56
C VAL A 399 -18.63 6.89 1.80
N ARG A 400 -18.86 5.73 2.43
CA ARG A 400 -19.71 4.66 1.84
C ARG A 400 -21.13 5.15 1.58
N THR A 401 -21.69 5.97 2.47
CA THR A 401 -23.02 6.57 2.29
C THR A 401 -23.06 7.47 1.06
N VAL A 402 -22.04 8.30 0.86
CA VAL A 402 -21.92 9.16 -0.33
C VAL A 402 -21.80 8.31 -1.61
N LEU A 403 -20.90 7.33 -1.62
CA LEU A 403 -20.66 6.47 -2.79
C LEU A 403 -21.88 5.63 -3.17
N ALA A 404 -22.64 5.12 -2.19
CA ALA A 404 -23.89 4.40 -2.42
C ALA A 404 -24.93 5.26 -3.17
N HIS A 405 -24.87 6.58 -2.98
CA HIS A 405 -25.77 7.55 -3.58
C HIS A 405 -25.17 8.30 -4.78
N ARG A 406 -23.99 7.90 -5.28
CA ARG A 406 -23.31 8.56 -6.41
C ARG A 406 -24.19 8.71 -7.66
N LYS A 407 -25.08 7.74 -7.92
CA LYS A 407 -26.01 7.77 -9.05
C LYS A 407 -26.97 8.95 -9.00
N LYS A 408 -27.25 9.52 -7.81
CA LYS A 408 -28.07 10.74 -7.67
C LYS A 408 -27.40 11.97 -8.28
N PHE A 409 -26.09 11.92 -8.55
CA PHE A 409 -25.35 12.96 -9.26
C PHE A 409 -25.29 12.73 -10.78
N SER A 410 -25.83 11.61 -11.30
CA SER A 410 -25.96 11.41 -12.74
C SER A 410 -27.20 12.12 -13.27
N ASN A 411 -27.06 12.79 -14.41
CA ASN A 411 -28.15 13.42 -15.15
C ASN A 411 -28.46 12.66 -16.47
N GLU A 412 -28.14 11.37 -16.56
CA GLU A 412 -28.27 10.55 -17.78
C GLU A 412 -29.68 10.59 -18.42
N ASN A 413 -30.74 10.81 -17.63
CA ASN A 413 -32.12 10.90 -18.11
C ASN A 413 -32.78 12.28 -17.87
N GLY A 414 -32.01 13.34 -17.57
CA GLY A 414 -32.58 14.66 -17.27
C GLY A 414 -33.32 14.76 -15.93
N GLU A 415 -33.46 13.66 -15.19
CA GLU A 415 -34.16 13.60 -13.90
C GLU A 415 -33.62 14.57 -12.85
N MET A 416 -32.32 14.90 -12.91
CA MET A 416 -31.75 15.86 -11.97
C MET A 416 -32.30 17.27 -12.24
N ARG A 417 -32.44 17.66 -13.51
CA ARG A 417 -32.95 18.99 -13.89
C ARG A 417 -34.40 19.17 -13.42
N SER A 418 -35.26 18.19 -13.70
CA SER A 418 -36.67 18.24 -13.30
C SER A 418 -36.84 18.24 -11.77
N LYS A 419 -36.05 17.45 -11.03
CA LYS A 419 -36.09 17.40 -9.55
C LYS A 419 -35.54 18.64 -8.86
N LEU A 420 -34.52 19.29 -9.43
CA LEU A 420 -33.85 20.42 -8.78
C LEU A 420 -34.44 21.78 -9.15
N PHE A 421 -35.00 21.93 -10.35
CA PHE A 421 -35.47 23.22 -10.86
C PHE A 421 -36.97 23.42 -10.77
N ILE A 422 -37.75 22.35 -10.62
CA ILE A 422 -39.21 22.41 -10.55
C ILE A 422 -39.70 21.73 -9.27
N LYS A 423 -40.75 22.32 -8.69
CA LYS A 423 -41.62 21.68 -7.72
C LYS A 423 -43.03 21.57 -8.32
N GLY A 424 -43.61 20.38 -8.35
CA GLY A 424 -44.93 20.16 -8.94
C GLY A 424 -44.94 19.03 -9.99
N PRO A 425 -45.94 19.01 -10.89
CA PRO A 425 -46.11 17.97 -11.90
C PRO A 425 -44.94 17.95 -12.90
N VAL A 426 -44.32 16.78 -13.10
CA VAL A 426 -43.17 16.58 -14.01
C VAL A 426 -43.56 16.82 -15.46
N GLU A 427 -44.85 16.65 -15.78
CA GLU A 427 -45.44 16.84 -17.11
C GLU A 427 -45.17 18.25 -17.68
N ILE A 428 -45.01 19.28 -16.83
CA ILE A 428 -44.65 20.62 -17.30
C ILE A 428 -43.24 20.61 -17.89
N TRP A 429 -42.29 19.95 -17.24
CA TRP A 429 -40.93 19.83 -17.75
C TRP A 429 -40.90 19.10 -19.08
N GLU A 430 -41.61 17.97 -19.18
CA GLU A 430 -41.74 17.16 -20.40
C GLU A 430 -42.35 17.96 -21.56
N LYS A 431 -43.40 18.73 -21.29
CA LYS A 431 -44.03 19.58 -22.30
C LYS A 431 -43.14 20.73 -22.78
N VAL A 432 -42.29 21.29 -21.90
CA VAL A 432 -41.30 22.28 -22.34
C VAL A 432 -40.24 21.60 -23.21
N GLU A 433 -39.77 20.39 -22.85
CA GLU A 433 -38.78 19.62 -23.64
C GLU A 433 -39.33 19.25 -25.01
N ALA A 434 -40.59 18.84 -25.08
CA ALA A 434 -41.29 18.55 -26.33
C ALA A 434 -41.66 19.81 -27.15
N GLY A 435 -41.48 21.01 -26.58
CA GLY A 435 -41.87 22.27 -27.23
C GLY A 435 -43.38 22.49 -27.32
N GLU A 436 -44.17 21.74 -26.55
CA GLU A 436 -45.64 21.83 -26.53
C GLU A 436 -46.16 23.05 -25.77
N ILE A 437 -45.36 23.59 -24.83
CA ILE A 437 -45.71 24.84 -24.15
C ILE A 437 -45.36 26.03 -25.05
N THR A 438 -46.41 26.70 -25.52
CA THR A 438 -46.33 27.95 -26.28
C THR A 438 -47.03 29.08 -25.52
N LEU A 439 -46.79 30.32 -25.93
CA LEU A 439 -47.48 31.50 -25.38
C LEU A 439 -48.48 32.10 -26.37
N GLN A 440 -48.40 31.66 -27.61
CA GLN A 440 -49.24 32.03 -28.73
C GLN A 440 -49.26 30.83 -29.68
N PRO A 441 -50.35 30.07 -29.75
CA PRO A 441 -50.48 28.97 -30.68
C PRO A 441 -50.72 29.48 -32.11
N ASP A 442 -50.13 28.79 -33.09
CA ASP A 442 -50.37 29.08 -34.52
C ASP A 442 -51.84 28.85 -34.90
N GLU A 443 -52.49 27.85 -34.29
CA GLU A 443 -53.92 27.56 -34.47
C GLU A 443 -54.75 28.08 -33.28
N SER A 444 -55.32 29.27 -33.45
CA SER A 444 -56.18 29.93 -32.45
C SER A 444 -57.63 30.18 -32.94
N ARG A 445 -58.10 29.35 -33.89
CA ARG A 445 -59.42 29.50 -34.53
C ARG A 445 -60.58 29.42 -33.53
N SER A 446 -60.53 28.46 -32.60
CA SER A 446 -61.55 28.29 -31.56
C SER A 446 -61.63 29.50 -30.62
N GLU A 447 -60.48 30.10 -30.32
CA GLU A 447 -60.35 31.27 -29.46
C GLU A 447 -60.85 32.51 -30.18
N TYR A 448 -60.49 32.68 -31.46
CA TYR A 448 -61.05 33.72 -32.33
C TYR A 448 -62.58 33.62 -32.38
N ASP A 449 -63.14 32.44 -32.64
CA ASP A 449 -64.59 32.28 -32.78
C ASP A 449 -65.32 32.56 -31.45
N HIS A 450 -64.73 32.19 -30.30
CA HIS A 450 -65.28 32.52 -28.97
C HIS A 450 -65.31 34.02 -28.71
N ILE A 451 -64.20 34.73 -28.97
CA ILE A 451 -64.11 36.17 -28.74
C ILE A 451 -65.00 36.93 -29.75
N MET A 452 -65.03 36.51 -31.02
CA MET A 452 -65.92 37.10 -32.02
C MET A 452 -67.40 36.87 -31.69
N ALA A 453 -67.77 35.70 -31.16
CA ALA A 453 -69.12 35.47 -30.68
C ALA A 453 -69.48 36.42 -29.54
N LEU A 454 -68.55 36.68 -28.61
CA LEU A 454 -68.72 37.66 -27.54
C LEU A 454 -68.85 39.08 -28.08
N LEU A 455 -68.06 39.48 -29.07
CA LEU A 455 -68.14 40.80 -29.70
C LEU A 455 -69.38 40.96 -30.58
N SER A 456 -69.91 39.89 -31.17
CA SER A 456 -71.12 39.95 -32.01
C SER A 456 -72.40 40.16 -31.19
N ARG A 457 -72.30 40.17 -29.87
CA ARG A 457 -73.41 40.38 -28.95
C ARG A 457 -73.89 41.83 -28.98
N PRO A 458 -75.16 42.10 -29.36
CA PRO A 458 -75.71 43.44 -29.36
C PRO A 458 -75.80 44.01 -27.94
N ASP A 459 -75.92 43.14 -26.93
CA ASP A 459 -75.98 43.51 -25.52
C ASP A 459 -74.63 43.91 -24.89
N LEU A 460 -73.57 44.01 -25.72
CA LEU A 460 -72.21 44.29 -25.25
C LEU A 460 -71.43 45.23 -26.17
N ARG A 461 -71.49 45.07 -27.51
CA ARG A 461 -70.63 45.81 -28.46
C ARG A 461 -71.16 47.17 -28.90
N ASN A 462 -72.47 47.40 -28.85
CA ASN A 462 -73.10 48.60 -29.41
C ASN A 462 -74.03 49.28 -28.40
N ILE A 463 -73.51 49.57 -27.21
CA ILE A 463 -74.25 50.23 -26.15
C ILE A 463 -73.96 51.73 -26.17
N TRP A 464 -75.03 52.52 -26.26
CA TRP A 464 -75.00 53.98 -26.29
C TRP A 464 -75.46 54.53 -24.95
N ASN A 465 -74.77 55.56 -24.47
CA ASN A 465 -75.19 56.34 -23.31
C ASN A 465 -76.02 57.53 -23.77
N TYR A 466 -77.16 57.75 -23.12
CA TYR A 466 -78.05 58.88 -23.33
C TYR A 466 -78.42 59.49 -21.99
N ARG A 467 -78.74 60.79 -22.01
CA ARG A 467 -79.32 61.47 -20.85
C ARG A 467 -80.78 61.76 -21.12
N LEU A 468 -81.66 61.21 -20.29
CA LEU A 468 -83.08 61.57 -20.30
C LEU A 468 -83.23 62.95 -19.67
N VAL A 469 -83.84 63.89 -20.40
CA VAL A 469 -84.11 65.23 -19.93
C VAL A 469 -85.60 65.56 -20.09
N GLU A 470 -86.14 66.23 -19.08
CA GLU A 470 -87.46 66.84 -19.13
C GLU A 470 -87.32 68.26 -19.69
N CYS A 471 -87.93 68.49 -20.85
CA CYS A 471 -87.98 69.79 -21.50
C CYS A 471 -89.20 70.57 -21.04
N SER A 472 -88.96 71.79 -20.57
CA SER A 472 -90.01 72.76 -20.24
C SER A 472 -89.77 74.06 -21.01
N PRO A 473 -90.80 74.62 -21.69
CA PRO A 473 -90.67 75.86 -22.43
C PRO A 473 -90.60 77.06 -21.46
N GLN A 474 -89.67 77.97 -21.71
CA GLN A 474 -89.53 79.24 -20.99
C GLN A 474 -89.78 80.39 -21.95
N GLN A 475 -90.74 81.26 -21.64
CA GLN A 475 -91.07 82.38 -22.50
C GLN A 475 -89.89 83.38 -22.54
N SER A 476 -89.48 83.75 -23.75
CA SER A 476 -88.48 84.80 -23.96
C SER A 476 -89.10 86.20 -23.80
N GLY A 477 -88.30 87.25 -23.92
CA GLY A 477 -88.82 88.64 -23.95
C GLY A 477 -89.77 88.95 -25.11
N GLN A 478 -89.87 88.08 -26.13
CA GLN A 478 -90.79 88.23 -27.26
C GLN A 478 -92.00 87.29 -27.14
N PRO A 479 -93.24 87.78 -27.29
CA PRO A 479 -94.44 86.94 -27.31
C PRO A 479 -94.38 85.88 -28.41
N GLY A 480 -94.67 84.63 -28.07
CA GLY A 480 -94.65 83.50 -29.02
C GLY A 480 -93.27 82.89 -29.29
N VAL A 481 -92.20 83.42 -28.70
CA VAL A 481 -90.84 82.87 -28.77
C VAL A 481 -90.44 82.30 -27.41
N TYR A 482 -90.01 81.04 -27.40
CA TYR A 482 -89.66 80.28 -26.22
C TYR A 482 -88.23 79.75 -26.30
N THR A 483 -87.56 79.67 -25.16
CA THR A 483 -86.34 78.88 -24.96
C THR A 483 -86.69 77.56 -24.28
N THR A 484 -85.78 76.59 -24.32
CA THR A 484 -85.99 75.27 -23.68
C THR A 484 -85.15 75.17 -22.41
N ASN A 485 -85.79 75.00 -21.26
CA ASN A 485 -85.12 74.56 -20.05
C ASN A 485 -85.10 73.03 -20.01
N LYS A 486 -83.91 72.45 -19.87
CA LYS A 486 -83.70 71.00 -19.80
C LYS A 486 -83.35 70.61 -18.38
N LYS A 487 -84.23 69.84 -17.73
CA LYS A 487 -83.98 69.26 -16.42
C LYS A 487 -83.50 67.81 -16.59
N PRO A 488 -82.26 67.48 -16.20
CA PRO A 488 -81.77 66.11 -16.18
C PRO A 488 -82.62 65.20 -15.30
N MET A 489 -83.01 64.04 -15.83
CA MET A 489 -83.80 63.03 -15.11
C MET A 489 -82.93 61.84 -14.71
N MET A 490 -82.33 61.16 -15.70
CA MET A 490 -81.47 59.98 -15.47
C MET A 490 -80.59 59.68 -16.69
N ASN A 491 -79.56 58.88 -16.50
CA ASN A 491 -78.78 58.31 -17.59
C ASN A 491 -79.43 56.99 -18.05
N LEU A 492 -79.41 56.74 -19.35
CA LEU A 492 -79.99 55.58 -20.00
C LEU A 492 -78.95 54.91 -20.89
N PHE A 493 -78.92 53.58 -20.86
CA PHE A 493 -78.16 52.79 -21.83
C PHE A 493 -79.10 52.28 -22.91
N ALA A 494 -78.74 52.48 -24.17
CA ALA A 494 -79.51 52.03 -25.33
C ALA A 494 -78.73 50.99 -26.13
N TYR A 495 -79.43 49.97 -26.63
CA TYR A 495 -78.89 48.92 -27.49
C TYR A 495 -78.85 49.41 -28.95
N GLY A 496 -77.96 50.35 -29.21
CA GLY A 496 -77.80 51.04 -30.49
C GLY A 496 -78.27 52.50 -30.46
N PRO A 497 -78.07 53.23 -31.56
CA PRO A 497 -78.47 54.63 -31.65
C PRO A 497 -80.00 54.76 -31.64
N VAL A 498 -80.51 55.70 -30.85
CA VAL A 498 -81.93 56.05 -30.79
C VAL A 498 -82.37 56.63 -32.13
N LYS A 499 -83.48 56.10 -32.67
CA LYS A 499 -84.09 56.60 -33.90
C LYS A 499 -84.98 57.78 -33.59
N GLU A 500 -84.96 58.79 -34.45
CA GLU A 500 -85.73 60.01 -34.29
C GLU A 500 -86.66 60.21 -35.48
N GLU A 501 -87.93 60.47 -35.19
CA GLU A 501 -88.97 60.79 -36.16
C GLU A 501 -89.60 62.14 -35.81
N GLU A 502 -89.79 63.00 -36.80
CA GLU A 502 -90.42 64.32 -36.62
C GLU A 502 -91.72 64.40 -37.43
N VAL A 503 -92.82 64.66 -36.73
CA VAL A 503 -94.15 64.86 -37.33
C VAL A 503 -94.59 66.30 -37.10
N ALA A 504 -94.84 67.05 -38.18
CA ALA A 504 -95.28 68.44 -38.10
C ALA A 504 -96.66 68.63 -38.73
N GLN A 505 -97.58 69.25 -38.00
CA GLN A 505 -98.86 69.66 -38.57
C GLN A 505 -98.67 70.95 -39.38
N LYS A 506 -98.45 70.81 -40.69
CA LYS A 506 -98.13 71.94 -41.58
C LYS A 506 -99.34 72.75 -42.05
N PHE A 507 -100.54 72.19 -41.94
CA PHE A 507 -101.78 72.78 -42.41
C PHE A 507 -102.88 72.67 -41.34
N ASP A 508 -103.74 73.68 -41.27
CA ASP A 508 -104.94 73.67 -40.42
C ASP A 508 -106.07 72.83 -41.04
N ALA A 509 -107.22 72.75 -40.34
CA ALA A 509 -108.37 71.97 -40.79
C ALA A 509 -109.02 72.51 -42.08
N GLN A 510 -108.62 73.70 -42.53
CA GLN A 510 -109.09 74.39 -43.73
C GLN A 510 -108.06 74.33 -44.87
N GLY A 511 -106.92 73.66 -44.65
CA GLY A 511 -105.85 73.52 -45.64
C GLY A 511 -104.92 74.75 -45.75
N GLN A 512 -105.00 75.72 -44.83
CA GLN A 512 -104.10 76.87 -44.82
C GLN A 512 -102.79 76.55 -44.06
N PRO A 513 -101.64 77.08 -44.50
CA PRO A 513 -100.36 76.85 -43.84
C PRO A 513 -100.31 77.50 -42.45
N ILE A 514 -99.84 76.76 -41.45
CA ILE A 514 -99.70 77.25 -40.07
C ILE A 514 -98.37 78.00 -39.92
N ALA A 515 -98.41 79.27 -39.52
CA ALA A 515 -97.22 80.02 -39.12
C ALA A 515 -96.68 79.46 -37.79
N ASN A 516 -95.47 78.88 -37.82
CA ASN A 516 -94.84 78.14 -36.71
C ASN A 516 -95.60 76.85 -36.31
N PRO A 517 -95.59 75.81 -37.16
CA PRO A 517 -96.30 74.57 -36.89
C PRO A 517 -95.75 73.89 -35.64
N VAL A 518 -96.66 73.34 -34.82
CA VAL A 518 -96.29 72.46 -33.72
C VAL A 518 -95.68 71.19 -34.31
N LYS A 519 -94.46 70.87 -33.90
CA LYS A 519 -93.73 69.67 -34.30
C LYS A 519 -93.75 68.70 -33.13
N THR A 520 -93.99 67.42 -33.39
CA THR A 520 -93.81 66.34 -32.43
C THR A 520 -92.58 65.56 -32.83
N LYS A 521 -91.56 65.58 -31.98
CA LYS A 521 -90.35 64.79 -32.09
C LYS A 521 -90.53 63.52 -31.25
N VAL A 522 -90.40 62.37 -31.89
CA VAL A 522 -90.52 61.04 -31.30
C VAL A 522 -89.16 60.37 -31.35
N GLN A 523 -88.66 59.93 -30.21
CA GLN A 523 -87.39 59.22 -30.09
C GLN A 523 -87.64 57.80 -29.59
N VAL A 524 -87.30 56.80 -30.41
CA VAL A 524 -87.56 55.38 -30.15
C VAL A 524 -86.25 54.61 -30.07
N GLY A 525 -86.12 53.76 -29.04
CA GLY A 525 -84.98 52.88 -28.88
C GLY A 525 -85.27 51.70 -27.94
N GLU A 526 -84.36 50.73 -27.95
CA GLU A 526 -84.33 49.65 -26.97
C GLU A 526 -83.38 50.07 -25.85
N PHE A 527 -83.88 50.16 -24.63
CA PHE A 527 -83.12 50.65 -23.48
C PHE A 527 -82.92 49.55 -22.43
N HIS A 528 -81.78 49.61 -21.74
CA HIS A 528 -81.54 48.82 -20.55
C HIS A 528 -82.31 49.43 -19.37
N TRP A 529 -83.30 48.71 -18.86
CA TRP A 529 -84.18 49.15 -17.79
C TRP A 529 -84.40 48.03 -16.76
N ASN A 530 -83.99 48.27 -15.52
CA ASN A 530 -84.13 47.31 -14.40
C ASN A 530 -83.66 45.88 -14.75
N GLY A 531 -82.48 45.75 -15.37
CA GLY A 531 -81.91 44.47 -15.78
C GLY A 531 -82.56 43.80 -17.00
N LYS A 532 -83.43 44.49 -17.75
CA LYS A 532 -84.08 43.98 -18.96
C LYS A 532 -83.99 44.95 -20.13
N VAL A 533 -84.14 44.43 -21.34
CA VAL A 533 -84.28 45.24 -22.56
C VAL A 533 -85.74 45.65 -22.70
N GLU A 534 -86.01 46.95 -22.75
CA GLU A 534 -87.36 47.51 -22.93
C GLU A 534 -87.36 48.51 -24.09
N GLY A 535 -88.29 48.32 -25.05
CA GLY A 535 -88.57 49.34 -26.06
C GLY A 535 -89.25 50.54 -25.40
N ARG A 536 -88.71 51.75 -25.60
CA ARG A 536 -89.29 52.98 -25.08
C ARG A 536 -89.34 54.07 -26.13
N GLU A 537 -90.35 54.91 -25.97
CA GLU A 537 -90.61 56.07 -26.80
C GLU A 537 -90.62 57.32 -25.93
N PHE A 538 -89.87 58.33 -26.34
CA PHE A 538 -89.84 59.64 -25.70
C PHE A 538 -90.38 60.69 -26.68
N GLN A 539 -91.46 61.36 -26.29
CA GLN A 539 -92.11 62.36 -27.11
C GLN A 539 -91.84 63.78 -26.59
N THR A 540 -91.50 64.67 -27.51
CA THR A 540 -91.31 66.09 -27.24
C THR A 540 -92.06 66.93 -28.26
N THR A 541 -92.89 67.84 -27.79
CA THR A 541 -93.58 68.83 -28.61
C THR A 541 -92.73 70.10 -28.72
N VAL A 542 -92.44 70.53 -29.94
CA VAL A 542 -91.63 71.71 -30.25
C VAL A 542 -92.53 72.79 -30.87
N PHE A 543 -92.52 73.99 -30.28
CA PHE A 543 -93.32 75.14 -30.73
C PHE A 543 -92.64 76.46 -30.36
N GLY A 544 -92.67 77.44 -31.28
CA GLY A 544 -92.11 78.78 -31.03
C GLY A 544 -90.65 78.80 -30.59
N GLY A 545 -89.84 77.80 -30.97
CA GLY A 545 -88.43 77.64 -30.54
C GLY A 545 -88.22 76.90 -29.22
N GLY A 546 -89.28 76.68 -28.43
CA GLY A 546 -89.25 75.93 -27.17
C GLY A 546 -89.67 74.47 -27.36
N SER A 547 -89.25 73.61 -26.41
CA SER A 547 -89.60 72.20 -26.36
C SER A 547 -90.29 71.84 -25.04
N LYS A 548 -91.32 70.98 -25.10
CA LYS A 548 -92.07 70.45 -23.96
C LYS A 548 -92.17 68.92 -24.05
N GLY A 549 -91.79 68.20 -23.00
CA GLY A 549 -91.92 66.73 -22.95
C GLY A 549 -90.61 66.05 -22.54
N LEU A 550 -90.49 64.76 -22.83
CA LEU A 550 -89.29 63.97 -22.55
C LEU A 550 -88.47 63.78 -23.82
N THR A 551 -87.17 64.02 -23.74
CA THR A 551 -86.22 63.75 -24.84
C THR A 551 -84.97 63.11 -24.27
N VAL A 552 -84.32 62.29 -25.08
CA VAL A 552 -82.97 61.78 -24.81
C VAL A 552 -81.96 62.62 -25.59
N ASP A 553 -80.96 63.15 -24.89
CA ASP A 553 -79.86 63.91 -25.48
C ASP A 553 -78.49 63.29 -25.17
N GLN A 554 -77.45 63.86 -25.79
CA GLN A 554 -76.05 63.47 -25.60
C GLN A 554 -75.75 61.99 -25.93
N GLY A 555 -76.31 61.50 -27.04
CA GLY A 555 -76.06 60.15 -27.52
C GLY A 555 -74.61 59.94 -27.92
N GLU A 556 -73.88 59.14 -27.14
CA GLU A 556 -72.51 58.74 -27.43
C GLU A 556 -72.31 57.24 -27.17
N LEU A 557 -71.35 56.63 -27.89
CA LEU A 557 -70.98 55.25 -27.64
C LEU A 557 -70.34 55.14 -26.25
N THR A 558 -70.75 54.17 -25.45
CA THR A 558 -70.19 53.96 -24.11
C THR A 558 -68.67 53.71 -24.17
N PRO A 559 -67.92 54.07 -23.11
CA PRO A 559 -66.51 53.69 -22.98
C PRO A 559 -66.29 52.18 -23.15
N GLU A 560 -67.19 51.37 -22.59
CA GLU A 560 -67.20 49.92 -22.70
C GLU A 560 -67.28 49.44 -24.17
N SER A 561 -68.25 49.95 -24.92
CA SER A 561 -68.42 49.60 -26.34
C SER A 561 -67.26 50.11 -27.19
N THR A 562 -66.75 51.31 -26.88
CA THR A 562 -65.58 51.89 -27.54
C THR A 562 -64.34 51.03 -27.33
N PHE A 563 -64.09 50.59 -26.09
CA PHE A 563 -62.98 49.72 -25.75
C PHE A 563 -63.05 48.36 -26.48
N LEU A 564 -64.22 47.72 -26.51
CA LEU A 564 -64.39 46.44 -27.20
C LEU A 564 -64.10 46.55 -28.70
N GLN A 565 -64.62 47.58 -29.36
CA GLN A 565 -64.41 47.81 -30.79
C GLN A 565 -62.98 48.24 -31.14
N GLN A 566 -62.35 49.05 -30.29
CA GLN A 566 -61.05 49.65 -30.61
C GLN A 566 -59.85 48.87 -30.06
N GLN A 567 -60.02 48.11 -28.97
CA GLN A 567 -58.94 47.38 -28.32
C GLN A 567 -59.07 45.86 -28.48
N ILE A 568 -60.25 45.28 -28.28
CA ILE A 568 -60.40 43.82 -28.35
C ILE A 568 -60.53 43.34 -29.79
N GLU A 569 -61.42 43.96 -30.59
CA GLU A 569 -61.67 43.56 -31.98
C GLU A 569 -60.42 43.67 -32.87
N ARG A 570 -59.56 44.68 -32.64
CA ARG A 570 -58.30 44.84 -33.39
C ARG A 570 -57.27 43.74 -33.15
N ARG A 571 -57.46 42.92 -32.11
CA ARG A 571 -56.60 41.78 -31.77
C ARG A 571 -57.11 40.47 -32.35
N LEU A 572 -58.05 40.55 -33.28
CA LEU A 572 -58.59 39.41 -34.01
C LEU A 572 -58.31 39.66 -35.47
N ASP A 573 -57.68 38.69 -36.14
CA ASP A 573 -57.42 38.78 -37.57
C ASP A 573 -58.56 38.07 -38.32
N PRO A 574 -59.45 38.82 -39.01
CA PRO A 574 -60.57 38.22 -39.72
C PRO A 574 -60.14 37.45 -40.98
N ASN A 575 -58.95 37.73 -41.53
CA ASN A 575 -58.45 37.08 -42.74
C ASN A 575 -57.92 35.69 -42.42
N THR A 576 -57.08 35.59 -41.39
CA THR A 576 -56.51 34.32 -40.93
C THR A 576 -57.39 33.60 -39.92
N LYS A 577 -58.46 34.26 -39.45
CA LYS A 577 -59.43 33.70 -38.51
C LYS A 577 -58.76 33.28 -37.19
N SER A 578 -57.81 34.08 -36.72
CA SER A 578 -56.92 33.81 -35.60
C SER A 578 -56.82 34.99 -34.62
N VAL A 579 -56.34 34.75 -33.40
CA VAL A 579 -56.04 35.81 -32.43
C VAL A 579 -54.69 36.45 -32.79
N ALA A 580 -54.70 37.76 -33.01
CA ALA A 580 -53.50 38.55 -33.29
C ALA A 580 -52.76 38.85 -31.98
N GLY A 581 -51.92 37.89 -31.56
CA GLY A 581 -51.05 37.98 -30.39
C GLY A 581 -51.46 37.07 -29.22
N PRO A 582 -50.72 37.14 -28.09
CA PRO A 582 -51.01 36.37 -26.88
C PRO A 582 -52.30 36.83 -26.17
N LEU A 583 -53.11 35.87 -25.68
CA LEU A 583 -54.30 36.20 -24.89
C LEU A 583 -53.97 36.88 -23.55
N MET A 584 -52.79 36.63 -22.99
CA MET A 584 -52.33 37.32 -21.78
C MET A 584 -52.15 38.83 -22.00
N GLU A 585 -51.62 39.27 -23.15
CA GLU A 585 -51.50 40.70 -23.48
C GLU A 585 -52.88 41.34 -23.64
N MET A 586 -53.83 40.63 -24.24
CA MET A 586 -55.23 41.09 -24.31
C MET A 586 -55.82 41.29 -22.91
N LEU A 587 -55.54 40.38 -21.98
CA LEU A 587 -55.97 40.49 -20.60
C LEU A 587 -55.31 41.66 -19.86
N GLU A 588 -54.01 41.87 -20.02
CA GLU A 588 -53.28 43.00 -19.42
C GLU A 588 -53.91 44.34 -19.81
N ILE A 589 -54.34 44.47 -21.06
CA ILE A 589 -55.00 45.67 -21.57
C ILE A 589 -56.39 45.86 -20.96
N VAL A 590 -57.16 44.78 -20.82
CA VAL A 590 -58.44 44.80 -20.09
C VAL A 590 -58.21 45.28 -18.65
N ILE A 591 -57.18 44.77 -17.98
CA ILE A 591 -56.88 45.13 -16.59
C ILE A 591 -56.44 46.59 -16.47
N ALA A 592 -55.57 47.05 -17.38
CA ALA A 592 -55.01 48.39 -17.35
C ALA A 592 -56.00 49.49 -17.73
N GLU A 593 -57.09 49.18 -18.46
CA GLU A 593 -58.04 50.16 -18.97
C GLU A 593 -58.84 50.86 -17.84
N PRO A 594 -58.66 52.17 -17.60
CA PRO A 594 -59.39 52.87 -16.55
C PRO A 594 -60.82 53.28 -16.94
N SER A 595 -61.15 53.35 -18.24
CA SER A 595 -62.41 53.92 -18.71
C SER A 595 -63.62 52.99 -18.63
N ILE A 596 -63.40 51.68 -18.49
CA ILE A 596 -64.47 50.67 -18.47
C ILE A 596 -64.88 50.26 -17.05
N SER A 597 -66.14 49.88 -16.88
CA SER A 597 -66.65 49.37 -15.60
C SER A 597 -65.84 48.20 -15.03
N PRO A 598 -65.56 48.17 -13.70
CA PRO A 598 -64.93 47.04 -13.02
C PRO A 598 -65.67 45.71 -13.20
N LEU A 599 -67.00 45.75 -13.36
CA LEU A 599 -67.82 44.56 -13.59
C LEU A 599 -67.60 43.99 -15.00
N LEU A 600 -67.54 44.85 -16.03
CA LEU A 600 -67.18 44.41 -17.38
C LEU A 600 -65.75 43.86 -17.42
N LYS A 601 -64.82 44.55 -16.75
CA LYS A 601 -63.44 44.09 -16.61
C LYS A 601 -63.34 42.69 -15.98
N ALA A 602 -64.11 42.43 -14.92
CA ALA A 602 -64.19 41.12 -14.29
C ALA A 602 -64.82 40.04 -15.17
N TYR A 603 -65.87 40.38 -15.92
CA TYR A 603 -66.45 39.49 -16.92
C TYR A 603 -65.41 39.11 -17.99
N LEU A 604 -64.74 40.09 -18.60
CA LEU A 604 -63.72 39.86 -19.63
C LEU A 604 -62.50 39.11 -19.08
N HIS A 605 -62.03 39.46 -17.87
CA HIS A 605 -60.92 38.77 -17.21
C HIS A 605 -61.22 37.27 -17.10
N ARG A 606 -62.40 36.93 -16.62
CA ARG A 606 -62.83 35.53 -16.52
C ARG A 606 -62.95 34.84 -17.88
N GLU A 607 -63.62 35.47 -18.85
CA GLU A 607 -63.80 34.87 -20.18
C GLU A 607 -62.46 34.57 -20.86
N ILE A 608 -61.49 35.48 -20.77
CA ILE A 608 -60.16 35.30 -21.38
C ILE A 608 -59.38 34.20 -20.66
N VAL A 609 -59.38 34.17 -19.32
CA VAL A 609 -58.66 33.11 -18.57
C VAL A 609 -59.30 31.74 -18.77
N ASP A 610 -60.63 31.65 -18.72
CA ASP A 610 -61.36 30.39 -18.97
C ASP A 610 -61.10 29.88 -20.39
N LEU A 611 -60.93 30.79 -21.37
CA LEU A 611 -60.54 30.44 -22.72
C LEU A 611 -59.11 29.88 -22.77
N MET A 612 -58.13 30.54 -22.14
CA MET A 612 -56.76 30.04 -22.05
C MET A 612 -56.69 28.66 -21.35
N LYS A 613 -57.50 28.45 -20.31
CA LYS A 613 -57.58 27.18 -19.57
C LYS A 613 -58.13 26.00 -20.38
N LYS A 614 -58.79 26.22 -21.53
CA LYS A 614 -59.17 25.13 -22.45
C LYS A 614 -57.97 24.49 -23.14
N LYS A 615 -56.89 25.27 -23.37
CA LYS A 615 -55.61 24.82 -23.92
C LYS A 615 -54.45 25.42 -23.11
N PRO A 616 -54.28 24.99 -21.84
CA PRO A 616 -53.42 25.70 -20.89
C PRO A 616 -51.94 25.70 -21.28
N ALA A 617 -51.46 24.64 -21.94
CA ALA A 617 -50.08 24.57 -22.44
C ALA A 617 -49.85 25.50 -23.64
N SER A 618 -50.82 25.61 -24.54
CA SER A 618 -50.74 26.46 -25.75
C SER A 618 -50.77 27.96 -25.45
N TRP A 619 -51.29 28.32 -24.27
CA TRP A 619 -51.35 29.71 -23.80
C TRP A 619 -50.44 29.97 -22.60
N GLY A 620 -49.60 29.01 -22.21
CA GLY A 620 -48.63 29.16 -21.13
C GLY A 620 -49.22 29.49 -19.76
N VAL A 621 -50.46 29.07 -19.47
CA VAL A 621 -51.21 29.50 -18.26
C VAL A 621 -50.42 29.25 -16.97
N ALA A 622 -49.74 28.10 -16.88
CA ALA A 622 -48.95 27.73 -15.70
C ALA A 622 -47.70 28.59 -15.50
N LEU A 623 -47.24 29.33 -16.52
CA LEU A 623 -45.97 30.05 -16.52
C LEU A 623 -46.05 31.45 -15.92
N SER A 624 -47.25 31.96 -15.65
CA SER A 624 -47.47 33.22 -14.94
C SER A 624 -48.16 32.93 -13.61
N ASN A 625 -47.40 33.06 -12.50
CA ASN A 625 -47.96 32.87 -11.18
C ASN A 625 -48.90 34.04 -10.81
N GLN A 626 -48.60 35.26 -11.30
CA GLN A 626 -49.49 36.41 -11.10
C GLN A 626 -50.86 36.18 -11.72
N LEU A 627 -50.94 35.62 -12.94
CA LEU A 627 -52.20 35.28 -13.60
C LEU A 627 -53.03 34.31 -12.75
N LEU A 628 -52.41 33.25 -12.24
CA LEU A 628 -53.09 32.24 -11.43
C LEU A 628 -53.60 32.83 -10.11
N GLN A 629 -52.77 33.61 -9.41
CA GLN A 629 -53.12 34.25 -8.14
C GLN A 629 -54.23 35.30 -8.31
N ASP A 630 -54.13 36.16 -9.31
CA ASP A 630 -55.12 37.19 -9.59
C ASP A 630 -56.45 36.56 -10.03
N TYR A 631 -56.41 35.50 -10.85
CA TYR A 631 -57.62 34.81 -11.27
C TYR A 631 -58.30 34.08 -10.10
N ALA A 632 -57.53 33.40 -9.24
CA ALA A 632 -58.08 32.76 -8.03
C ALA A 632 -58.68 33.80 -7.08
N SER A 633 -58.02 34.95 -6.90
CA SER A 633 -58.53 36.06 -6.10
C SER A 633 -59.83 36.63 -6.66
N LEU A 634 -59.91 36.81 -7.99
CA LEU A 634 -61.14 37.24 -8.67
C LEU A 634 -62.29 36.27 -8.42
N LEU A 635 -62.05 34.96 -8.59
CA LEU A 635 -63.06 33.93 -8.35
C LEU A 635 -63.52 33.90 -6.88
N GLY A 636 -62.60 34.13 -5.94
CA GLY A 636 -62.93 34.24 -4.51
C GLY A 636 -63.83 35.43 -4.19
N MET A 637 -63.68 36.55 -4.91
CA MET A 637 -64.54 37.73 -4.76
C MET A 637 -65.89 37.56 -5.45
N VAL A 638 -65.92 36.91 -6.61
CA VAL A 638 -67.08 36.79 -7.49
C VAL A 638 -67.77 35.45 -7.27
N LYS A 639 -68.59 35.36 -6.21
CA LYS A 639 -69.33 34.14 -5.82
C LYS A 639 -70.32 33.65 -6.88
N ILE A 640 -70.88 34.55 -7.69
CA ILE A 640 -71.84 34.28 -8.77
C ILE A 640 -71.25 34.84 -10.06
N ARG A 641 -71.39 34.12 -11.18
CA ARG A 641 -70.88 34.56 -12.49
C ARG A 641 -71.50 35.90 -12.90
N ILE A 642 -70.65 36.90 -13.12
CA ILE A 642 -71.03 38.22 -13.63
C ILE A 642 -71.58 38.05 -15.05
N ARG A 643 -72.72 38.69 -15.32
CA ARG A 643 -73.33 38.78 -16.64
C ARG A 643 -72.76 39.98 -17.40
N PRO A 644 -72.71 39.93 -18.74
CA PRO A 644 -72.17 41.01 -19.56
C PRO A 644 -72.93 42.34 -19.45
N THR A 645 -74.15 42.34 -18.91
CA THR A 645 -74.99 43.53 -18.72
C THR A 645 -74.98 44.06 -17.27
N ASP A 646 -74.37 43.34 -16.31
CA ASP A 646 -74.45 43.70 -14.88
C ASP A 646 -73.84 45.07 -14.58
N TRP A 647 -72.92 45.55 -15.41
CA TRP A 647 -72.32 46.87 -15.29
C TRP A 647 -73.30 48.02 -15.58
N MET A 648 -74.41 47.77 -16.28
CA MET A 648 -75.45 48.78 -16.54
C MET A 648 -76.42 48.93 -15.35
N ASP A 649 -76.47 47.94 -14.45
CA ASP A 649 -77.32 47.91 -13.25
C ASP A 649 -76.61 48.48 -12.01
N ASN A 650 -76.24 49.77 -12.05
CA ASN A 650 -75.40 50.43 -11.02
C ASN A 650 -75.87 50.22 -9.57
N LYS A 651 -77.17 50.20 -9.31
CA LYS A 651 -77.71 50.03 -7.94
C LYS A 651 -77.63 48.59 -7.43
N ALA A 652 -77.83 47.61 -8.31
CA ALA A 652 -77.85 46.20 -7.90
C ALA A 652 -76.45 45.68 -7.59
N ASN A 653 -75.43 46.22 -8.28
CA ASN A 653 -74.05 45.73 -8.22
C ASN A 653 -73.08 46.73 -7.57
N GLU A 654 -73.57 47.73 -6.82
CA GLU A 654 -72.75 48.81 -6.29
C GLU A 654 -71.61 48.32 -5.38
N GLU A 655 -71.91 47.41 -4.43
CA GLU A 655 -70.92 46.85 -3.51
C GLU A 655 -69.86 46.01 -4.24
N LEU A 656 -70.31 45.11 -5.12
CA LEU A 656 -69.41 44.28 -5.92
C LEU A 656 -68.52 45.14 -6.83
N SER A 657 -69.08 46.17 -7.47
CA SER A 657 -68.33 47.10 -8.31
C SER A 657 -67.28 47.86 -7.50
N LYS A 658 -67.57 48.29 -6.27
CA LYS A 658 -66.58 48.93 -5.38
C LYS A 658 -65.45 47.98 -4.99
N ASN A 659 -65.77 46.74 -4.64
CA ASN A 659 -64.77 45.73 -4.29
C ASN A 659 -63.88 45.39 -5.49
N LEU A 660 -64.46 45.21 -6.68
CA LEU A 660 -63.70 45.00 -7.91
C LEU A 660 -62.84 46.20 -8.29
N ALA A 661 -63.34 47.43 -8.10
CA ALA A 661 -62.53 48.63 -8.32
C ALA A 661 -61.30 48.68 -7.40
N GLN A 662 -61.45 48.30 -6.13
CA GLN A 662 -60.33 48.19 -5.19
C GLN A 662 -59.35 47.09 -5.60
N PHE A 663 -59.87 45.93 -5.99
CA PHE A 663 -59.08 44.81 -6.49
C PHE A 663 -58.22 45.20 -7.70
N TYR A 664 -58.82 45.77 -8.74
CA TYR A 664 -58.09 46.19 -9.94
C TYR A 664 -57.14 47.36 -9.68
N ARG A 665 -57.45 48.23 -8.72
CA ARG A 665 -56.51 49.27 -8.27
C ARG A 665 -55.29 48.66 -7.56
N GLY A 666 -55.50 47.62 -6.75
CA GLY A 666 -54.43 46.89 -6.07
C GLY A 666 -53.55 46.08 -7.02
N ILE A 667 -54.16 45.49 -8.05
CA ILE A 667 -53.46 44.80 -9.15
C ILE A 667 -52.66 45.78 -10.01
N GLY A 668 -53.23 46.93 -10.35
CA GLY A 668 -52.59 47.94 -11.19
C GLY A 668 -52.28 47.43 -12.60
N LYS A 669 -51.10 47.76 -13.11
CA LYS A 669 -50.58 47.20 -14.37
C LYS A 669 -49.91 45.87 -14.09
N ARG A 670 -50.21 44.84 -14.89
CA ARG A 670 -49.65 43.49 -14.78
C ARG A 670 -48.80 43.14 -15.98
N ASP A 671 -47.83 42.24 -15.75
CA ASP A 671 -46.89 41.72 -16.72
C ASP A 671 -47.02 40.18 -16.82
N TYR A 672 -48.24 39.68 -17.04
CA TYR A 672 -48.51 38.23 -17.18
C TYR A 672 -47.78 37.60 -18.37
N PHE A 673 -47.85 38.21 -19.55
CA PHE A 673 -47.18 37.71 -20.74
C PHE A 673 -45.65 37.83 -20.62
N PRO A 674 -45.08 38.98 -20.20
CA PRO A 674 -43.66 39.05 -19.90
C PRO A 674 -43.20 38.03 -18.84
N GLU A 675 -43.96 37.82 -17.76
CA GLU A 675 -43.68 36.79 -16.74
C GLU A 675 -43.67 35.39 -17.37
N ALA A 676 -44.70 35.02 -18.13
CA ALA A 676 -44.77 33.72 -18.80
C ALA A 676 -43.63 33.53 -19.82
N LYS A 677 -43.27 34.59 -20.55
CA LYS A 677 -42.12 34.60 -21.47
C LYS A 677 -40.80 34.43 -20.75
N PHE A 678 -40.62 35.10 -19.62
CA PHE A 678 -39.47 34.95 -18.74
C PHE A 678 -39.37 33.51 -18.22
N THR A 679 -40.44 32.99 -17.61
CA THR A 679 -40.46 31.63 -17.03
C THR A 679 -40.21 30.56 -18.10
N LEU A 680 -40.83 30.66 -19.27
CA LEU A 680 -40.57 29.73 -20.39
C LEU A 680 -39.11 29.82 -20.88
N GLY A 681 -38.58 31.04 -20.99
CA GLY A 681 -37.19 31.27 -21.37
C GLY A 681 -36.21 30.63 -20.38
N VAL A 682 -36.45 30.83 -19.08
CA VAL A 682 -35.65 30.21 -18.01
C VAL A 682 -35.74 28.70 -18.10
N LEU A 683 -36.93 28.10 -18.22
CA LEU A 683 -37.07 26.63 -18.35
C LEU A 683 -36.29 26.09 -19.56
N LYS A 684 -36.41 26.73 -20.73
CA LYS A 684 -35.66 26.36 -21.93
C LYS A 684 -34.14 26.50 -21.75
N SER A 685 -33.69 27.50 -21.00
CA SER A 685 -32.27 27.64 -20.65
C SER A 685 -31.80 26.55 -19.68
N LEU A 686 -32.61 26.22 -18.67
CA LEU A 686 -32.30 25.20 -17.66
C LEU A 686 -32.20 23.79 -18.26
N GLN A 687 -32.94 23.50 -19.33
CA GLN A 687 -32.79 22.26 -20.11
C GLN A 687 -31.40 22.10 -20.73
N LYS A 688 -30.67 23.18 -20.98
CA LYS A 688 -29.35 23.17 -21.61
C LYS A 688 -28.21 23.26 -20.60
N VAL A 689 -28.54 23.35 -19.31
CA VAL A 689 -27.55 23.46 -18.23
C VAL A 689 -26.85 22.14 -17.99
N GLU A 690 -25.54 22.22 -17.80
CA GLU A 690 -24.72 21.12 -17.31
C GLU A 690 -24.45 21.29 -15.81
N PHE A 691 -24.39 20.17 -15.10
CA PHE A 691 -24.00 20.15 -13.69
C PHE A 691 -22.50 19.93 -13.59
N SER A 692 -21.81 20.85 -12.92
CA SER A 692 -20.37 20.81 -12.71
C SER A 692 -20.04 20.64 -11.23
N TYR A 693 -18.96 19.92 -10.95
CA TYR A 693 -18.42 19.83 -9.59
C TYR A 693 -17.86 21.19 -9.18
N VAL A 694 -18.29 21.70 -8.02
CA VAL A 694 -17.87 23.01 -7.51
C VAL A 694 -17.14 22.93 -6.17
N GLY A 695 -17.09 21.74 -5.56
CA GLY A 695 -16.50 21.53 -4.25
C GLY A 695 -17.14 20.36 -3.50
N HIS A 696 -16.92 20.28 -2.20
CA HIS A 696 -17.47 19.22 -1.35
C HIS A 696 -17.76 19.70 0.07
N LEU A 697 -18.43 18.87 0.85
CA LEU A 697 -18.61 19.07 2.29
C LEU A 697 -17.47 18.39 3.05
N ASP A 698 -16.82 19.12 3.95
CA ASP A 698 -15.86 18.51 4.87
C ASP A 698 -16.55 17.64 5.93
N ILE A 699 -15.76 17.01 6.80
CA ILE A 699 -16.26 16.11 7.85
C ILE A 699 -17.25 16.77 8.82
N VAL A 700 -17.20 18.09 8.95
CA VAL A 700 -18.09 18.87 9.82
C VAL A 700 -19.33 19.37 9.07
N GLY A 701 -19.49 18.99 7.80
CA GLY A 701 -20.58 19.43 6.94
C GLY A 701 -20.38 20.84 6.37
N LYS A 702 -19.18 21.41 6.46
CA LYS A 702 -18.90 22.75 5.92
C LYS A 702 -18.46 22.68 4.47
N ALA A 703 -19.06 23.52 3.63
CA ALA A 703 -18.73 23.59 2.21
C ALA A 703 -17.32 24.13 1.94
N ARG A 704 -16.57 23.39 1.11
CA ARG A 704 -15.26 23.71 0.57
C ARG A 704 -15.41 23.83 -0.94
N PHE A 705 -15.18 25.02 -1.48
CA PHE A 705 -15.32 25.30 -2.91
C PHE A 705 -13.96 25.33 -3.60
N ASN A 706 -13.90 24.84 -4.84
CA ASN A 706 -12.70 24.88 -5.68
C ASN A 706 -12.46 26.24 -6.34
N GLY A 707 -13.35 27.21 -6.13
CA GLY A 707 -13.31 28.54 -6.71
C GLY A 707 -14.32 29.48 -6.06
N THR A 708 -14.87 30.41 -6.83
CA THR A 708 -15.90 31.33 -6.33
C THR A 708 -17.15 30.56 -5.89
N LYS A 709 -17.59 30.77 -4.65
CA LYS A 709 -18.84 30.21 -4.10
C LYS A 709 -20.03 30.52 -5.04
N PRO A 710 -20.72 29.50 -5.58
CA PRO A 710 -22.00 29.70 -6.28
C PRO A 710 -23.08 30.16 -5.30
N LYS A 711 -24.06 30.97 -5.75
CA LYS A 711 -25.21 31.30 -4.88
C LYS A 711 -26.06 30.06 -4.58
N VAL A 712 -26.31 29.26 -5.61
CA VAL A 712 -27.02 27.98 -5.48
C VAL A 712 -26.12 26.83 -5.88
N TYR A 713 -26.08 25.81 -5.02
CA TYR A 713 -25.35 24.57 -5.21
C TYR A 713 -26.06 23.45 -4.46
N TRP A 714 -25.94 22.22 -4.95
CA TRP A 714 -26.63 21.06 -4.40
C TRP A 714 -25.65 20.00 -3.94
N GLY A 715 -26.07 19.27 -2.91
CA GLY A 715 -25.35 18.14 -2.34
C GLY A 715 -26.33 17.16 -1.70
N LEU A 716 -25.81 16.01 -1.29
CA LEU A 716 -26.59 15.03 -0.54
C LEU A 716 -26.97 15.61 0.82
N SER A 717 -28.25 15.48 1.11
CA SER A 717 -28.86 15.84 2.38
C SER A 717 -29.85 14.76 2.78
N GLU A 718 -30.07 14.64 4.08
CA GLU A 718 -31.13 13.79 4.61
C GLU A 718 -32.40 14.61 4.78
N LYS A 719 -33.47 14.18 4.11
CA LYS A 719 -34.79 14.79 4.20
C LYS A 719 -35.85 13.70 4.26
N ASP A 720 -36.74 13.79 5.25
CA ASP A 720 -37.84 12.84 5.46
C ASP A 720 -37.38 11.37 5.53
N GLY A 721 -36.22 11.11 6.16
CA GLY A 721 -35.63 9.78 6.30
C GLY A 721 -35.02 9.20 5.02
N SER A 722 -34.88 10.01 3.96
CA SER A 722 -34.27 9.60 2.69
C SER A 722 -33.15 10.55 2.27
N ILE A 723 -32.08 10.00 1.69
CA ILE A 723 -30.98 10.81 1.15
C ILE A 723 -31.38 11.32 -0.23
N GLN A 724 -31.35 12.64 -0.40
CA GLN A 724 -31.71 13.32 -1.64
C GLN A 724 -30.73 14.44 -1.96
N LEU A 725 -30.66 14.79 -3.25
CA LEU A 725 -29.89 15.93 -3.71
C LEU A 725 -30.72 17.20 -3.49
N ASN A 726 -30.30 18.08 -2.58
CA ASN A 726 -31.01 19.32 -2.26
C ASN A 726 -30.04 20.50 -2.14
N ASN A 727 -30.61 21.71 -2.07
CA ASN A 727 -29.84 22.90 -1.72
C ASN A 727 -29.32 22.77 -0.29
N VAL A 728 -27.99 22.78 -0.18
CA VAL A 728 -27.28 22.47 1.07
C VAL A 728 -27.46 23.58 2.12
N MET A 729 -27.83 24.80 1.72
CA MET A 729 -28.02 25.90 2.68
C MET A 729 -29.20 25.68 3.65
N ASN A 730 -30.16 24.83 3.28
CA ASN A 730 -31.44 24.69 4.00
C ASN A 730 -31.70 23.27 4.53
N SER A 731 -30.69 22.39 4.59
CA SER A 731 -30.90 20.96 4.90
C SER A 731 -29.78 20.33 5.73
N THR A 732 -30.11 19.25 6.44
CA THR A 732 -29.14 18.43 7.18
C THR A 732 -28.25 17.71 6.17
N SER A 733 -27.01 18.18 6.02
CA SER A 733 -26.12 17.78 4.96
C SER A 733 -25.32 16.51 5.28
N VAL A 734 -25.01 15.71 4.26
CA VAL A 734 -24.20 14.50 4.41
C VAL A 734 -22.71 14.86 4.26
N PRO A 735 -21.85 14.63 5.28
CA PRO A 735 -20.42 14.88 5.16
C PRO A 735 -19.77 14.14 3.99
N TYR A 736 -18.71 14.71 3.41
CA TYR A 736 -18.08 14.22 2.17
C TYR A 736 -18.97 14.26 0.92
N SER A 737 -20.19 14.80 1.00
CA SER A 737 -20.99 14.97 -0.21
C SER A 737 -20.26 15.89 -1.19
N PRO A 738 -20.12 15.51 -2.46
CA PRO A 738 -19.75 16.47 -3.49
C PRO A 738 -20.85 17.52 -3.61
N LEU A 739 -20.44 18.71 -4.02
CA LEU A 739 -21.28 19.85 -4.33
C LEU A 739 -21.27 20.06 -5.84
N VAL A 740 -22.46 20.18 -6.41
CA VAL A 740 -22.65 20.50 -7.82
C VAL A 740 -23.26 21.88 -7.99
N GLY A 741 -22.78 22.61 -8.98
CA GLY A 741 -23.35 23.86 -9.46
C GLY A 741 -23.73 23.73 -10.93
N THR A 742 -24.16 24.84 -11.53
CA THR A 742 -24.55 24.87 -12.95
C THR A 742 -23.53 25.59 -13.81
N THR A 743 -23.39 25.10 -15.03
CA THR A 743 -22.71 25.81 -16.12
C THR A 743 -23.69 25.97 -17.29
N PRO A 744 -24.02 27.19 -17.73
CA PRO A 744 -23.66 28.49 -17.15
C PRO A 744 -24.29 28.73 -15.76
N LYS A 745 -23.80 29.75 -15.04
CA LYS A 745 -24.31 30.15 -13.73
C LYS A 745 -25.79 30.58 -13.81
N LEU A 746 -26.61 30.16 -12.85
CA LEU A 746 -28.05 30.45 -12.82
C LEU A 746 -28.36 31.96 -12.84
N GLU A 747 -27.51 32.78 -12.21
CA GLU A 747 -27.64 34.24 -12.22
C GLU A 747 -27.55 34.81 -13.64
N SER A 748 -26.66 34.24 -14.46
CA SER A 748 -26.51 34.63 -15.87
C SER A 748 -27.73 34.22 -16.69
N ILE A 749 -28.30 33.04 -16.39
CA ILE A 749 -29.53 32.56 -17.03
C ILE A 749 -30.70 33.50 -16.70
N LEU A 750 -30.90 33.86 -15.43
CA LEU A 750 -31.96 34.79 -15.06
C LEU A 750 -31.74 36.17 -15.71
N ALA A 751 -30.53 36.73 -15.65
CA ALA A 751 -30.23 38.03 -16.24
C ALA A 751 -30.50 38.07 -17.76
N GLN A 752 -30.11 37.02 -18.48
CA GLN A 752 -30.38 36.89 -19.92
C GLN A 752 -31.87 36.83 -20.22
N ASN A 753 -32.63 36.09 -19.41
CA ASN A 753 -34.07 35.92 -19.62
C ASN A 753 -34.86 37.18 -19.23
N TYR A 754 -34.45 37.94 -18.21
CA TYR A 754 -35.03 39.26 -17.90
C TYR A 754 -34.92 40.20 -19.10
N SER A 755 -33.73 40.28 -19.71
CA SER A 755 -33.50 41.09 -20.92
C SER A 755 -34.35 40.61 -22.11
N SER A 756 -34.39 39.29 -22.35
CA SER A 756 -35.15 38.70 -23.47
C SER A 756 -36.67 38.86 -23.33
N ALA A 757 -37.16 38.94 -22.09
CA ALA A 757 -38.56 39.15 -21.78
C ALA A 757 -38.94 40.63 -21.61
N ASN A 758 -38.00 41.56 -21.80
CA ASN A 758 -38.18 43.00 -21.63
C ASN A 758 -38.67 43.40 -20.22
N LEU A 759 -38.11 42.76 -19.19
CA LEU A 759 -38.44 42.96 -17.79
C LEU A 759 -37.28 43.61 -17.04
N ALA A 760 -37.59 44.33 -15.96
CA ALA A 760 -36.56 44.90 -15.09
C ALA A 760 -35.80 43.79 -14.36
N SER A 761 -34.47 43.90 -14.32
CA SER A 761 -33.63 42.91 -13.64
C SER A 761 -34.02 42.78 -12.17
N GLY A 762 -34.31 41.54 -11.73
CA GLY A 762 -34.71 41.24 -10.36
C GLY A 762 -36.19 41.51 -10.03
N GLN A 763 -37.03 41.82 -11.03
CA GLN A 763 -38.47 42.04 -10.82
C GLN A 763 -39.19 40.87 -10.13
N PHE A 764 -38.73 39.63 -10.35
CA PHE A 764 -39.25 38.42 -9.71
C PHE A 764 -38.28 37.81 -8.69
N GLY A 765 -37.36 38.61 -8.15
CA GLY A 765 -36.37 38.19 -7.16
C GLY A 765 -35.09 37.59 -7.76
N GLY A 766 -34.26 37.05 -6.86
CA GLY A 766 -33.00 36.38 -7.19
C GLY A 766 -33.18 34.90 -7.52
N VAL A 767 -32.07 34.21 -7.78
CA VAL A 767 -32.06 32.76 -8.10
C VAL A 767 -32.70 31.93 -6.98
N GLU A 768 -32.46 32.30 -5.73
CA GLU A 768 -32.98 31.60 -4.55
C GLU A 768 -34.48 31.82 -4.33
N ASP A 769 -35.03 32.94 -4.82
CA ASP A 769 -36.45 33.26 -4.73
C ASP A 769 -37.25 32.60 -5.87
N PHE A 770 -36.61 32.46 -7.04
CA PHE A 770 -37.25 31.95 -8.25
C PHE A 770 -37.11 30.43 -8.43
N LEU A 771 -36.03 29.81 -7.93
CA LEU A 771 -35.79 28.37 -8.06
C LEU A 771 -35.88 27.63 -6.71
N PRO A 772 -36.52 26.46 -6.66
CA PRO A 772 -37.22 25.79 -7.76
C PRO A 772 -38.53 26.53 -8.14
N ILE A 773 -38.88 26.50 -9.42
CA ILE A 773 -40.14 27.07 -9.90
C ILE A 773 -41.28 26.20 -9.38
N ASP A 774 -42.21 26.81 -8.65
CA ASP A 774 -43.33 26.11 -8.03
C ASP A 774 -44.55 26.11 -8.94
N PHE A 775 -44.88 24.93 -9.47
CA PHE A 775 -46.08 24.63 -10.26
C PHE A 775 -47.08 23.77 -9.49
N SER A 776 -47.02 23.73 -8.15
CA SER A 776 -47.95 22.94 -7.34
C SER A 776 -49.35 23.55 -7.15
N ASN A 777 -49.58 24.77 -7.68
CA ASN A 777 -50.83 25.53 -7.55
C ASN A 777 -51.89 25.21 -8.61
#